data_AF-A0A661PGH8-F1
#
_entry.id   AF-A0A661PGH8-F1
#
_cell.length_a   1.000
_cell.length_b   1.000
_cell.length_c   1.000
_cell.angle_alpha   90.00
_cell.angle_beta   90.00
_cell.angle_gamma   90.00
#
_symmetry.space_group_name_H-M   'P 1'
#
loop_
_entity.id
_entity.type
_entity.pdbx_description
1 polymer ?
#
loop_
_entity_poly.entity_id
_entity_poly.type
_entity_poly.pdbx_seq_one_letter_code
_entity_poly.pdbx_strand_id
1 'polypeptide(L)'
;MAQPCPAPVTSLRDRDDQGHHESMAKVLNDQRDLALPPTRPLRLWAVVAMAASLGSACQACAEPASAPPAVPPPSAPIAPPAASTAAVTSPSRTDHDGYLMLAARAYHDALAPLIEHRRKQGHRVTLMAVEDVYARLSGGKPDAHALRVAIRELWKKTGETLGFVLLVGDVQRPDEQSVERLPAFYLPKVVYQTHDHNNVHYRHRSLLHPPHGDHHAFPSDHPYGLMSAAMVDSWLGPRPSRDPAGHEHHHDTVDLGARADLAVGRLPARSAEEVATFVAKVIAYEQGPVTGDWSRRLVVFAGPARFSTFVDKMIEATALGMLDQSIPYDYDLRLVFAKPGSAYAYRFDQLGDKLVEEANHGALMLIYAGHSSPAYLDSVPYRGTSYLIGSRREFERMQIIDGPPVFVALSCGAGGFDMSKGRLSMAEAAIMNPQGPIGSFAATRESHPYPNMLYGEAIIAQFLGTRPRTLGEGFVAAKADMQSRSNLIGEQLSVVDGAVLKQEHAALYLLFGDPATRLRYPEQASITVDGPVTAGGDLALQISSPVVTQGRATITLETRRTQIRGTPVPAHALDRLPLNEAFQAMAENHEQALDKVLDTAEIEVRAGRAGLTITAPDTAGAYILKVLVEGTAQPGGRPIAAVGHQALQIP
;
A
#
# COMPACT_ATOMS: atom_id res chain seq x y z
N MET A 1 -57.72 30.67 10.28
CA MET A 1 -58.51 31.57 11.16
C MET A 1 -58.60 30.86 12.51
N ALA A 2 -57.66 31.10 13.43
CA ALA A 2 -57.68 32.17 14.46
C ALA A 2 -58.74 31.83 15.53
N GLN A 3 -58.47 31.62 16.83
CA GLN A 3 -57.60 32.27 17.84
C GLN A 3 -57.82 31.52 19.19
N PRO A 4 -57.28 31.90 20.39
CA PRO A 4 -55.95 32.43 20.76
C PRO A 4 -55.35 31.78 22.05
N CYS A 5 -54.07 32.06 22.32
CA CYS A 5 -53.40 31.91 23.63
C CYS A 5 -54.02 32.78 24.74
N PRO A 6 -53.68 32.47 26.01
CA PRO A 6 -53.42 33.49 27.01
C PRO A 6 -52.01 33.36 27.62
N ALA A 7 -51.33 34.49 27.73
CA ALA A 7 -50.37 34.85 28.80
C ALA A 7 -50.96 36.13 29.48
N PRO A 8 -50.34 36.81 30.46
CA PRO A 8 -49.10 36.57 31.21
C PRO A 8 -49.20 36.90 32.72
N VAL A 9 -48.14 36.64 33.53
CA VAL A 9 -47.85 37.40 34.76
C VAL A 9 -46.31 37.50 34.95
N THR A 10 -45.80 38.70 34.67
CA THR A 10 -44.78 39.54 35.36
C THR A 10 -43.80 38.91 36.36
N SER A 11 -42.59 39.40 36.65
CA SER A 11 -41.64 40.44 36.16
C SER A 11 -40.57 40.55 37.27
N LEU A 12 -39.30 40.83 36.95
CA LEU A 12 -38.52 41.94 37.55
C LEU A 12 -37.01 41.87 37.21
N ARG A 13 -36.63 42.83 36.34
CA ARG A 13 -35.45 43.72 36.35
C ARG A 13 -34.05 43.10 36.18
N ASP A 14 -33.38 43.35 35.05
CA ASP A 14 -32.78 44.60 34.52
C ASP A 14 -31.38 44.87 35.09
N ARG A 15 -30.37 44.79 34.20
CA ARG A 15 -29.44 45.90 33.94
C ARG A 15 -28.65 45.69 32.64
N ASP A 16 -29.05 46.48 31.65
CA ASP A 16 -28.28 47.27 30.70
C ASP A 16 -27.40 46.60 29.63
N ASP A 17 -28.01 46.54 28.43
CA ASP A 17 -27.42 46.75 27.12
C ASP A 17 -26.82 48.16 26.99
N GLN A 18 -25.63 48.26 26.39
CA GLN A 18 -25.25 49.38 25.53
C GLN A 18 -24.11 48.97 24.59
N GLY A 19 -24.36 49.05 23.28
CA GLY A 19 -23.33 49.38 22.29
C GLY A 19 -22.97 48.32 21.24
N HIS A 20 -23.86 48.09 20.28
CA HIS A 20 -23.45 47.80 18.90
C HIS A 20 -23.42 49.10 18.10
N HIS A 21 -22.46 49.17 17.16
CA HIS A 21 -22.16 50.26 16.23
C HIS A 21 -21.27 51.39 16.75
N GLU A 22 -19.96 51.18 16.69
CA GLU A 22 -18.99 52.10 16.08
C GLU A 22 -17.58 51.48 16.14
N SER A 23 -16.69 51.90 15.23
CA SER A 23 -15.26 51.54 15.17
C SER A 23 -14.85 50.31 14.32
N MET A 24 -15.11 50.40 13.02
CA MET A 24 -14.39 49.66 11.97
C MET A 24 -13.20 50.48 11.40
N ALA A 25 -12.59 51.36 12.19
CA ALA A 25 -11.58 52.32 11.70
C ALA A 25 -10.45 52.68 12.69
N LYS A 26 -10.07 51.78 13.62
CA LYS A 26 -8.96 52.07 14.56
C LYS A 26 -8.14 50.85 14.98
N VAL A 27 -7.62 50.10 14.02
CA VAL A 27 -6.54 49.10 14.21
C VAL A 27 -5.48 49.25 13.11
N LEU A 28 -5.05 50.48 12.87
CA LEU A 28 -3.96 50.86 11.97
C LEU A 28 -3.12 51.94 12.66
N ASN A 29 -2.51 51.61 13.78
CA ASN A 29 -1.27 52.21 14.31
C ASN A 29 -0.97 51.58 15.68
N ASP A 30 -0.13 50.55 15.69
CA ASP A 30 0.80 50.25 16.80
C ASP A 30 1.66 49.05 16.36
N GLN A 31 2.47 49.31 15.33
CA GLN A 31 3.72 48.58 15.13
C GLN A 31 4.85 49.51 15.51
N ARG A 32 5.34 49.37 16.75
CA ARG A 32 6.71 49.69 17.16
C ARG A 32 6.94 49.05 18.53
N ASP A 33 8.09 48.37 18.62
CA ASP A 33 8.71 47.89 19.86
C ASP A 33 8.15 46.62 20.53
N LEU A 34 8.40 45.47 19.88
CA LEU A 34 8.70 44.23 20.61
C LEU A 34 9.93 43.55 19.97
N ALA A 35 11.07 43.70 20.64
CA ALA A 35 12.34 43.09 20.29
C ALA A 35 12.27 41.56 20.45
N LEU A 36 12.45 40.83 19.35
CA LEU A 36 12.63 39.37 19.34
C LEU A 36 14.07 39.02 19.76
N PRO A 37 14.29 38.01 20.62
CA PRO A 37 15.64 37.49 20.88
C PRO A 37 16.16 36.73 19.64
N PRO A 38 17.49 36.69 19.41
CA PRO A 38 18.06 36.21 18.17
C PRO A 38 17.85 34.70 18.01
N THR A 39 17.07 34.31 17.01
CA THR A 39 16.96 32.93 16.52
C THR A 39 18.30 32.51 15.93
N ARG A 40 18.96 31.52 16.57
CA ARG A 40 20.13 30.85 16.01
C ARG A 40 19.77 30.14 14.70
N PRO A 41 20.48 30.36 13.58
CA PRO A 41 20.23 29.66 12.33
C PRO A 41 21.00 28.34 12.33
N LEU A 42 20.34 27.22 12.61
CA LEU A 42 20.95 25.90 12.44
C LEU A 42 19.93 24.92 11.84
N ARG A 43 20.05 24.72 10.52
CA ARG A 43 19.98 23.43 9.78
C ARG A 43 19.88 23.59 8.27
N LEU A 44 20.55 24.60 7.69
CA LEU A 44 20.79 24.67 6.24
C LEU A 44 22.01 23.83 5.81
N TRP A 45 22.86 23.41 6.76
CA TRP A 45 24.13 22.72 6.47
C TRP A 45 24.00 21.21 6.18
N ALA A 46 22.90 20.56 6.57
CA ALA A 46 22.70 19.14 6.29
C ALA A 46 22.33 18.86 4.82
N VAL A 47 21.71 19.83 4.13
CA VAL A 47 21.36 19.72 2.70
C VAL A 47 22.52 20.16 1.80
N VAL A 48 23.38 21.07 2.26
CA VAL A 48 24.60 21.48 1.54
C VAL A 48 25.68 20.38 1.61
N ALA A 49 25.70 19.55 2.66
CA ALA A 49 26.60 18.40 2.76
C ALA A 49 26.30 17.28 1.72
N MET A 50 25.13 17.30 1.07
CA MET A 50 24.74 16.38 0.00
C MET A 50 25.34 16.76 -1.37
N ALA A 51 25.85 17.98 -1.55
CA ALA A 51 26.50 18.43 -2.79
C ALA A 51 28.04 18.47 -2.71
N ALA A 52 28.63 18.26 -1.52
CA ALA A 52 30.08 18.39 -1.30
C ALA A 52 30.77 17.14 -0.71
N SER A 53 30.07 15.99 -0.59
CA SER A 53 30.67 14.72 -0.15
C SER A 53 30.86 13.68 -1.26
N LEU A 54 30.52 14.04 -2.51
CA LEU A 54 31.12 13.46 -3.71
C LEU A 54 32.14 14.48 -4.26
N GLY A 55 33.25 14.66 -3.53
CA GLY A 55 34.38 15.46 -3.99
C GLY A 55 35.07 16.25 -2.89
N SER A 56 36.07 15.64 -2.24
CA SER A 56 37.46 16.13 -2.22
C SER A 56 38.26 15.50 -1.07
N ALA A 57 39.27 14.71 -1.43
CA ALA A 57 40.44 14.55 -0.59
C ALA A 57 41.29 15.83 -0.69
N CYS A 58 41.65 16.39 0.48
CA CYS A 58 42.76 17.30 0.79
C CYS A 58 42.93 18.64 0.02
N GLN A 59 42.63 19.74 0.74
CA GLN A 59 43.30 21.06 0.67
C GLN A 59 44.66 21.00 1.42
N ALA A 60 45.71 21.80 1.21
CA ALA A 60 46.02 22.95 0.36
C ALA A 60 47.56 23.16 0.35
N CYS A 61 48.12 23.84 -0.67
CA CYS A 61 49.19 24.87 -0.57
C CYS A 61 49.58 25.46 -1.97
N ALA A 62 49.35 26.77 -2.12
CA ALA A 62 50.04 27.83 -2.90
C ALA A 62 50.52 27.65 -4.38
N GLU A 63 49.91 28.47 -5.26
CA GLU A 63 50.48 29.29 -6.37
C GLU A 63 51.07 28.68 -7.68
N PRO A 64 51.14 29.44 -8.82
CA PRO A 64 50.46 29.05 -10.07
C PRO A 64 51.33 28.63 -11.26
N ALA A 65 50.63 28.19 -12.32
CA ALA A 65 50.99 28.15 -13.75
C ALA A 65 51.75 26.92 -14.29
N SER A 66 51.02 26.07 -15.03
CA SER A 66 51.31 25.67 -16.43
C SER A 66 50.45 24.45 -16.81
N ALA A 67 50.00 24.41 -18.07
CA ALA A 67 49.04 23.45 -18.60
C ALA A 67 49.54 21.98 -18.56
N PRO A 68 48.67 20.98 -18.29
CA PRO A 68 49.03 19.58 -18.48
C PRO A 68 48.45 18.97 -19.77
N PRO A 69 49.02 17.84 -20.25
CA PRO A 69 48.74 17.22 -21.54
C PRO A 69 47.65 16.13 -21.46
N ALA A 70 47.35 15.57 -22.63
CA ALA A 70 46.24 14.66 -22.95
C ALA A 70 46.01 13.46 -22.00
N VAL A 71 44.72 13.19 -21.76
CA VAL A 71 44.17 12.09 -20.95
C VAL A 71 44.01 10.82 -21.81
N PRO A 72 44.46 9.62 -21.37
CA PRO A 72 44.17 8.35 -22.05
C PRO A 72 42.75 7.84 -21.75
N PRO A 73 42.15 6.98 -22.61
CA PRO A 73 40.75 6.59 -22.48
C PRO A 73 40.49 5.69 -21.27
N PRO A 74 39.28 5.73 -20.67
CA PRO A 74 38.95 4.95 -19.49
C PRO A 74 38.74 3.46 -19.83
N SER A 75 39.26 2.63 -18.94
CA SER A 75 39.12 1.17 -18.86
C SER A 75 37.67 0.72 -18.67
N ALA A 76 37.39 -0.50 -19.11
CA ALA A 76 36.09 -1.19 -19.14
C ALA A 76 35.25 -1.11 -17.84
N PRO A 77 33.91 -1.14 -17.94
CA PRO A 77 33.01 -1.03 -16.80
C PRO A 77 33.12 -2.21 -15.84
N ILE A 78 33.25 -1.86 -14.56
CA ILE A 78 33.23 -2.78 -13.42
C ILE A 78 31.83 -3.43 -13.35
N ALA A 79 31.79 -4.76 -13.37
CA ALA A 79 30.56 -5.53 -13.20
C ALA A 79 29.89 -5.22 -11.85
N PRO A 80 28.55 -5.10 -11.78
CA PRO A 80 27.86 -4.92 -10.52
C PRO A 80 28.07 -6.14 -9.62
N PRO A 81 28.22 -5.96 -8.30
CA PRO A 81 28.40 -7.07 -7.38
C PRO A 81 27.18 -7.98 -7.46
N ALA A 82 27.43 -9.28 -7.65
CA ALA A 82 26.40 -10.31 -7.65
C ALA A 82 25.56 -10.19 -6.37
N ALA A 83 24.25 -10.04 -6.54
CA ALA A 83 23.30 -10.22 -5.45
C ALA A 83 23.55 -11.59 -4.85
N SER A 84 24.03 -11.62 -3.61
CA SER A 84 24.15 -12.85 -2.84
C SER A 84 22.74 -13.41 -2.66
N THR A 85 22.38 -14.37 -3.50
CA THR A 85 21.22 -15.24 -3.33
C THR A 85 21.51 -16.22 -2.20
N ALA A 86 21.71 -15.70 -0.98
CA ALA A 86 21.47 -16.49 0.21
C ALA A 86 19.95 -16.51 0.41
N ALA A 87 19.28 -17.40 -0.33
CA ALA A 87 17.93 -17.79 0.01
C ALA A 87 17.96 -18.21 1.48
N VAL A 88 17.36 -17.39 2.35
CA VAL A 88 16.99 -17.82 3.69
C VAL A 88 15.99 -18.93 3.46
N THR A 89 16.49 -20.16 3.39
CA THR A 89 15.73 -21.40 3.38
C THR A 89 15.15 -21.55 4.78
N SER A 90 14.12 -20.75 5.07
CA SER A 90 13.14 -21.12 6.08
C SER A 90 12.54 -22.46 5.64
N PRO A 91 12.29 -23.41 6.54
CA PRO A 91 11.63 -24.66 6.19
C PRO A 91 10.33 -24.34 5.44
N SER A 92 10.07 -25.06 4.35
CA SER A 92 8.85 -24.92 3.56
C SER A 92 7.65 -25.14 4.48
N ARG A 93 6.89 -24.08 4.78
CA ARG A 93 5.64 -24.11 5.58
C ARG A 93 4.48 -24.75 4.79
N THR A 94 4.72 -25.90 4.16
CA THR A 94 3.74 -26.68 3.40
C THR A 94 2.74 -27.45 4.28
N ASP A 95 2.82 -27.34 5.61
CA ASP A 95 2.08 -28.17 6.58
C ASP A 95 1.01 -27.44 7.41
N HIS A 96 0.78 -26.13 7.21
CA HIS A 96 -0.29 -25.43 7.93
C HIS A 96 -1.62 -25.48 7.17
N ASP A 97 -2.37 -26.55 7.36
CA ASP A 97 -3.72 -26.71 6.82
C ASP A 97 -4.81 -26.14 7.76
N GLY A 98 -4.48 -25.83 9.01
CA GLY A 98 -5.45 -25.33 9.99
C GLY A 98 -5.92 -23.91 9.68
N TYR A 99 -7.24 -23.70 9.72
CA TYR A 99 -7.89 -22.41 9.47
C TYR A 99 -8.96 -22.14 10.53
N LEU A 100 -8.82 -21.06 11.31
CA LEU A 100 -9.76 -20.66 12.34
C LEU A 100 -10.59 -19.46 11.87
N MET A 101 -11.91 -19.56 11.98
CA MET A 101 -12.83 -18.44 11.91
C MET A 101 -13.35 -18.11 13.32
N LEU A 102 -13.21 -16.85 13.73
CA LEU A 102 -13.83 -16.30 14.94
C LEU A 102 -14.94 -15.35 14.53
N ALA A 103 -16.18 -15.69 14.88
CA ALA A 103 -17.36 -14.94 14.46
C ALA A 103 -18.49 -15.08 15.50
N ALA A 104 -19.35 -14.07 15.63
CA ALA A 104 -20.62 -14.23 16.35
C ALA A 104 -21.50 -15.28 15.66
N ARG A 105 -22.34 -15.97 16.44
CA ARG A 105 -23.23 -17.03 15.91
C ARG A 105 -24.13 -16.52 14.79
N ALA A 106 -24.52 -15.24 14.85
CA ALA A 106 -25.32 -14.57 13.81
C ALA A 106 -24.69 -14.63 12.40
N TYR A 107 -23.38 -14.83 12.29
CA TYR A 107 -22.66 -14.89 11.01
C TYR A 107 -22.32 -16.31 10.55
N HIS A 108 -22.60 -17.34 11.34
CA HIS A 108 -22.14 -18.71 11.06
C HIS A 108 -22.75 -19.27 9.77
N ASP A 109 -24.04 -19.05 9.53
CA ASP A 109 -24.72 -19.51 8.32
C ASP A 109 -24.14 -18.83 7.06
N ALA A 110 -23.85 -17.53 7.15
CA ALA A 110 -23.24 -16.77 6.05
C ALA A 110 -21.80 -17.22 5.73
N LEU A 111 -21.10 -17.81 6.70
CA LEU A 111 -19.74 -18.35 6.53
C LEU A 111 -19.71 -19.78 5.98
N ALA A 112 -20.82 -20.52 6.03
CA ALA A 112 -20.87 -21.92 5.61
C ALA A 112 -20.31 -22.15 4.18
N PRO A 113 -20.58 -21.31 3.16
CA PRO A 113 -19.99 -21.49 1.84
C PRO A 113 -18.47 -21.34 1.83
N LEU A 114 -17.91 -20.39 2.59
CA LEU A 114 -16.46 -20.20 2.69
C LEU A 114 -15.79 -21.38 3.40
N ILE A 115 -16.41 -21.90 4.46
CA ILE A 115 -15.92 -23.08 5.18
C ILE A 115 -15.79 -24.27 4.23
N GLU A 116 -16.84 -24.52 3.43
CA GLU A 116 -16.82 -25.62 2.47
C GLU A 116 -15.77 -25.40 1.36
N HIS A 117 -15.67 -24.16 0.86
CA HIS A 117 -14.66 -23.79 -0.12
C HIS A 117 -13.23 -24.02 0.40
N ARG A 118 -12.93 -23.61 1.64
CA ARG A 118 -11.63 -23.83 2.29
C ARG A 118 -11.36 -25.32 2.56
N ARG A 119 -12.37 -26.11 2.92
CA ARG A 119 -12.25 -27.58 3.06
C ARG A 119 -11.92 -28.27 1.75
N LYS A 120 -12.58 -27.90 0.64
CA LYS A 120 -12.25 -28.40 -0.72
C LYS A 120 -10.82 -28.07 -1.13
N GLN A 121 -10.27 -27.02 -0.56
CA GLN A 121 -8.90 -26.59 -0.76
C GLN A 121 -7.88 -27.30 0.12
N GLY A 122 -8.33 -28.18 1.03
CA GLY A 122 -7.51 -28.97 1.93
C GLY A 122 -7.38 -28.39 3.34
N HIS A 123 -8.07 -27.30 3.69
CA HIS A 123 -7.95 -26.71 5.02
C HIS A 123 -8.78 -27.46 6.07
N ARG A 124 -8.21 -27.66 7.26
CA ARG A 124 -8.92 -28.07 8.47
C ARG A 124 -9.55 -26.85 9.13
N VAL A 125 -10.80 -26.58 8.76
CA VAL A 125 -11.53 -25.39 9.20
C VAL A 125 -12.21 -25.60 10.55
N THR A 126 -11.91 -24.73 11.50
CA THR A 126 -12.60 -24.58 12.80
C THR A 126 -13.36 -23.27 12.81
N LEU A 127 -14.66 -23.30 13.13
CA LEU A 127 -15.46 -22.11 13.37
C LEU A 127 -15.74 -22.02 14.88
N MET A 128 -15.45 -20.87 15.48
CA MET A 128 -15.62 -20.63 16.91
C MET A 128 -16.53 -19.42 17.12
N ALA A 129 -17.60 -19.62 17.90
CA ALA A 129 -18.48 -18.56 18.36
C ALA A 129 -17.75 -17.69 19.39
N VAL A 130 -17.67 -16.38 19.16
CA VAL A 130 -17.01 -15.46 20.11
C VAL A 130 -17.73 -15.42 21.46
N GLU A 131 -19.04 -15.68 21.46
CA GLU A 131 -19.87 -15.75 22.67
C GLU A 131 -19.42 -16.89 23.60
N ASP A 132 -19.01 -18.05 23.05
CA ASP A 132 -18.48 -19.17 23.84
C ASP A 132 -17.11 -18.84 24.44
N VAL A 133 -16.29 -18.09 23.69
CA VAL A 133 -14.99 -17.63 24.16
C VAL A 133 -15.17 -16.67 25.33
N TYR A 134 -16.05 -15.68 25.18
CA TYR A 134 -16.28 -14.68 26.21
C TYR A 134 -16.90 -15.28 27.46
N ALA A 135 -17.92 -16.15 27.31
CA ALA A 135 -18.53 -16.84 28.44
C ALA A 135 -17.51 -17.61 29.28
N ARG A 136 -16.51 -18.23 28.63
CA ARG A 136 -15.48 -19.04 29.29
C ARG A 136 -14.34 -18.22 29.88
N LEU A 137 -13.88 -17.17 29.19
CA LEU A 137 -12.58 -16.53 29.47
C LEU A 137 -12.68 -15.10 29.99
N SER A 138 -13.82 -14.43 29.85
CA SER A 138 -13.98 -13.00 30.21
C SER A 138 -15.31 -12.68 30.90
N GLY A 139 -16.00 -13.69 31.43
CA GLY A 139 -17.28 -13.51 32.11
C GLY A 139 -18.39 -12.99 31.18
N GLY A 140 -18.33 -13.33 29.89
CA GLY A 140 -19.30 -12.95 28.87
C GLY A 140 -19.06 -11.59 28.21
N LYS A 141 -18.00 -10.87 28.57
CA LYS A 141 -17.69 -9.55 28.00
C LYS A 141 -16.74 -9.66 26.80
N PRO A 142 -16.93 -8.90 25.71
CA PRO A 142 -15.95 -8.83 24.63
C PRO A 142 -14.56 -8.43 25.16
N ASP A 143 -13.56 -9.28 24.92
CA ASP A 143 -12.19 -9.05 25.39
C ASP A 143 -11.15 -9.60 24.40
N ALA A 144 -10.14 -8.80 24.07
CA ALA A 144 -9.11 -9.15 23.09
C ALA A 144 -8.16 -10.22 23.64
N HIS A 145 -7.84 -10.19 24.94
CA HIS A 145 -6.98 -11.21 25.54
C HIS A 145 -7.66 -12.58 25.55
N ALA A 146 -8.96 -12.66 25.83
CA ALA A 146 -9.78 -13.86 25.76
C ALA A 146 -9.75 -14.50 24.36
N LEU A 147 -9.94 -13.69 23.30
CA LEU A 147 -9.82 -14.18 21.92
C LEU A 147 -8.42 -14.74 21.65
N ARG A 148 -7.35 -14.01 22.05
CA ARG A 148 -5.97 -14.47 21.86
C ARG A 148 -5.67 -15.77 22.61
N VAL A 149 -6.16 -15.91 23.85
CA VAL A 149 -6.01 -17.13 24.64
C VAL A 149 -6.67 -18.31 23.93
N ALA A 150 -7.90 -18.15 23.44
CA ALA A 150 -8.61 -19.20 22.71
C ALA A 150 -7.88 -19.61 21.40
N ILE A 151 -7.34 -18.64 20.64
CA ILE A 151 -6.51 -18.93 19.46
C ILE A 151 -5.28 -19.74 19.86
N ARG A 152 -4.58 -19.34 20.93
CA ARG A 152 -3.36 -20.01 21.40
C ARG A 152 -3.64 -21.43 21.91
N GLU A 153 -4.75 -21.64 22.61
CA GLU A 153 -5.21 -22.97 23.04
C GLU A 153 -5.44 -23.88 21.82
N LEU A 154 -6.12 -23.37 20.78
CA LEU A 154 -6.34 -24.14 19.55
C LEU A 154 -5.02 -24.42 18.83
N TRP A 155 -4.17 -23.41 18.66
CA TRP A 155 -2.86 -23.55 18.01
C TRP A 155 -2.04 -24.67 18.66
N LYS A 156 -1.92 -24.68 19.99
CA LYS A 156 -1.28 -25.77 20.75
C LYS A 156 -1.97 -27.12 20.56
N LYS A 157 -3.30 -27.16 20.65
CA LYS A 157 -4.09 -28.39 20.48
C LYS A 157 -3.91 -29.02 19.09
N THR A 158 -3.71 -28.18 18.08
CA THR A 158 -3.48 -28.64 16.70
C THR A 158 -2.02 -29.06 16.44
N GLY A 159 -1.15 -29.06 17.45
CA GLY A 159 0.28 -29.30 17.24
C GLY A 159 0.92 -28.20 16.38
N GLU A 160 0.49 -26.95 16.57
CA GLU A 160 1.04 -25.76 15.90
C GLU A 160 0.78 -25.68 14.38
N THR A 161 -0.13 -26.51 13.87
CA THR A 161 -0.50 -26.58 12.44
C THR A 161 -1.56 -25.55 12.01
N LEU A 162 -2.19 -24.82 12.94
CA LEU A 162 -3.03 -23.67 12.60
C LEU A 162 -2.17 -22.60 11.91
N GLY A 163 -2.57 -22.17 10.70
CA GLY A 163 -1.84 -21.19 9.90
C GLY A 163 -2.58 -19.87 9.69
N PHE A 164 -3.91 -19.89 9.78
CA PHE A 164 -4.77 -18.77 9.42
C PHE A 164 -5.82 -18.49 10.48
N VAL A 165 -6.08 -17.20 10.73
CA VAL A 165 -7.19 -16.72 11.57
C VAL A 165 -7.95 -15.63 10.82
N LEU A 166 -9.24 -15.87 10.57
CA LEU A 166 -10.17 -14.86 10.08
C LEU A 166 -11.07 -14.36 11.22
N LEU A 167 -10.95 -13.08 11.52
CA LEU A 167 -11.82 -12.35 12.45
C LEU A 167 -13.02 -11.81 11.67
N VAL A 168 -14.24 -12.25 12.00
CA VAL A 168 -15.46 -11.88 11.27
C VAL A 168 -16.34 -11.01 12.15
N GLY A 169 -16.24 -9.71 11.92
CA GLY A 169 -17.01 -8.65 12.57
C GLY A 169 -16.19 -7.36 12.66
N ASP A 170 -16.89 -6.22 12.58
CA ASP A 170 -16.31 -4.90 12.85
C ASP A 170 -15.79 -4.80 14.29
N VAL A 171 -14.96 -3.79 14.57
CA VAL A 171 -14.34 -3.59 15.88
C VAL A 171 -15.35 -3.22 16.96
N GLN A 172 -15.16 -3.77 18.15
CA GLN A 172 -15.89 -3.35 19.35
C GLN A 172 -15.39 -1.96 19.77
N ARG A 173 -16.22 -0.93 19.59
CA ARG A 173 -15.91 0.43 20.05
C ARG A 173 -16.31 0.62 21.51
N PRO A 174 -15.65 1.52 22.27
CA PRO A 174 -16.00 1.76 23.68
C PRO A 174 -17.42 2.31 23.90
N ASP A 175 -17.97 3.03 22.92
CA ASP A 175 -19.33 3.60 22.95
C ASP A 175 -20.42 2.61 22.49
N GLU A 176 -20.03 1.45 22.00
CA GLU A 176 -20.93 0.38 21.56
C GLU A 176 -20.78 -0.82 22.52
N GLN A 177 -21.83 -1.61 22.71
CA GLN A 177 -21.72 -2.94 23.32
C GLN A 177 -22.50 -3.90 22.43
N SER A 178 -21.79 -4.65 21.60
CA SER A 178 -22.40 -5.63 20.72
C SER A 178 -21.51 -6.85 20.62
N VAL A 179 -22.05 -8.02 20.97
CA VAL A 179 -21.34 -9.28 20.86
C VAL A 179 -21.02 -9.68 19.41
N GLU A 180 -21.65 -9.02 18.42
CA GLU A 180 -21.35 -9.17 16.99
C GLU A 180 -20.09 -8.42 16.55
N ARG A 181 -19.54 -7.56 17.42
CA ARG A 181 -18.29 -6.84 17.22
C ARG A 181 -17.14 -7.58 17.89
N LEU A 182 -15.97 -7.58 17.25
CA LEU A 182 -14.78 -8.22 17.78
C LEU A 182 -13.82 -7.18 18.34
N PRO A 183 -13.30 -7.33 19.57
CA PRO A 183 -12.32 -6.43 20.13
C PRO A 183 -10.98 -6.50 19.38
N ALA A 184 -10.24 -5.40 19.42
CA ALA A 184 -8.86 -5.30 18.95
C ALA A 184 -7.97 -4.90 20.13
N PHE A 185 -6.66 -5.14 20.01
CA PHE A 185 -5.70 -4.60 20.98
C PHE A 185 -5.49 -3.12 20.70
N TYR A 186 -5.36 -2.30 21.74
CA TYR A 186 -4.92 -0.91 21.62
C TYR A 186 -3.47 -0.82 22.06
N LEU A 187 -2.57 -0.70 21.09
CA LEU A 187 -1.12 -0.70 21.30
C LEU A 187 -0.57 0.72 21.37
N PRO A 188 0.46 0.97 22.21
CA PRO A 188 1.04 2.29 22.36
C PRO A 188 1.71 2.77 21.07
N LYS A 189 1.48 4.05 20.75
CA LYS A 189 2.01 4.74 19.58
C LYS A 189 3.32 5.44 19.91
N VAL A 190 4.34 5.21 19.10
CA VAL A 190 5.60 5.93 19.12
C VAL A 190 5.42 7.29 18.44
N VAL A 191 5.94 8.31 19.11
CA VAL A 191 5.84 9.71 18.68
C VAL A 191 7.01 10.01 17.75
N TYR A 192 6.72 10.16 16.46
CA TYR A 192 7.74 10.45 15.44
C TYR A 192 7.86 11.94 15.09
N GLN A 193 6.90 12.79 15.49
CA GLN A 193 6.92 14.23 15.25
C GLN A 193 6.38 15.02 16.45
N THR A 194 7.09 16.07 16.87
CA THR A 194 6.50 17.21 17.59
C THR A 194 5.65 17.98 16.58
N HIS A 195 4.43 17.54 16.32
CA HIS A 195 3.50 18.30 15.49
C HIS A 195 3.22 19.64 16.20
N ASP A 196 3.74 20.74 15.65
CA ASP A 196 3.20 22.06 15.93
C ASP A 196 1.71 22.02 15.53
N HIS A 197 0.84 22.19 16.52
CA HIS A 197 -0.61 22.25 16.38
C HIS A 197 -1.08 23.38 15.43
N ASN A 198 -0.16 24.18 14.87
CA ASN A 198 -0.42 25.19 13.84
C ASN A 198 -0.41 24.69 12.40
N ASN A 199 -0.11 23.42 12.09
CA ASN A 199 -0.22 22.97 10.71
C ASN A 199 -1.70 22.99 10.26
N VAL A 200 -1.98 23.84 9.27
CA VAL A 200 -3.32 24.28 8.82
C VAL A 200 -4.23 23.10 8.43
N HIS A 201 -3.64 21.93 8.14
CA HIS A 201 -4.35 20.69 7.79
C HIS A 201 -5.19 20.08 8.93
N TYR A 202 -4.87 20.33 10.20
CA TYR A 202 -5.67 19.83 11.33
C TYR A 202 -6.75 20.81 11.82
N ARG A 203 -6.67 22.09 11.44
CA ARG A 203 -7.59 23.13 11.93
C ARG A 203 -8.99 23.09 11.31
N HIS A 204 -9.17 22.39 10.18
CA HIS A 204 -10.46 22.33 9.47
C HIS A 204 -11.07 20.92 9.40
N ARG A 205 -11.40 20.30 10.55
CA ARG A 205 -12.59 19.40 10.68
C ARG A 205 -12.73 18.79 12.09
N SER A 206 -13.49 19.48 12.94
CA SER A 206 -13.93 19.00 14.26
C SER A 206 -14.96 17.84 14.20
N LEU A 207 -15.17 17.20 13.04
CA LEU A 207 -16.24 16.19 12.83
C LEU A 207 -15.74 14.84 12.30
N LEU A 208 -14.44 14.69 12.01
CA LEU A 208 -13.85 13.44 11.48
C LEU A 208 -12.76 12.84 12.38
N HIS A 209 -12.56 13.40 13.57
CA HIS A 209 -11.60 12.86 14.54
C HIS A 209 -12.12 11.50 15.05
N PRO A 210 -11.22 10.52 15.28
CA PRO A 210 -11.54 9.38 16.14
C PRO A 210 -12.13 9.94 17.44
N PRO A 211 -13.10 9.26 18.07
CA PRO A 211 -13.71 9.75 19.30
C PRO A 211 -12.69 9.86 20.45
N HIS A 212 -11.50 9.30 20.29
CA HIS A 212 -10.37 9.43 21.19
C HIS A 212 -9.31 10.33 20.56
N GLY A 213 -9.12 11.51 21.13
CA GLY A 213 -7.94 12.36 20.92
C GLY A 213 -6.66 11.76 21.50
N ASP A 214 -6.52 10.45 21.44
CA ASP A 214 -5.41 9.71 22.03
C ASP A 214 -4.43 9.34 20.92
N HIS A 215 -3.58 10.29 20.55
CA HIS A 215 -2.45 10.08 19.64
C HIS A 215 -1.42 9.06 20.21
N HIS A 216 -1.67 8.52 21.40
CA HIS A 216 -0.78 7.65 22.14
C HIS A 216 -1.08 6.16 21.97
N ALA A 217 -2.15 5.77 21.25
CA ALA A 217 -2.45 4.37 20.95
C ALA A 217 -3.08 4.14 19.57
N PHE A 218 -3.05 2.89 19.10
CA PHE A 218 -3.67 2.47 17.84
C PHE A 218 -4.28 1.06 17.94
N PRO A 219 -5.41 0.80 17.25
CA PRO A 219 -6.01 -0.53 17.23
C PRO A 219 -5.16 -1.48 16.37
N SER A 220 -5.02 -2.73 16.80
CA SER A 220 -4.22 -3.76 16.14
C SER A 220 -4.77 -5.16 16.36
N ASP A 221 -4.79 -5.95 15.29
CA ASP A 221 -5.03 -7.40 15.33
C ASP A 221 -3.72 -8.22 15.31
N HIS A 222 -2.56 -7.57 15.17
CA HIS A 222 -1.26 -8.24 15.06
C HIS A 222 -0.96 -9.20 16.23
N PRO A 223 -1.31 -8.89 17.50
CA PRO A 223 -1.09 -9.82 18.61
C PRO A 223 -1.85 -11.15 18.50
N TYR A 224 -2.95 -11.22 17.72
CA TYR A 224 -3.64 -12.48 17.45
C TYR A 224 -2.82 -13.46 16.60
N GLY A 225 -1.76 -12.99 15.93
CA GLY A 225 -0.86 -13.80 15.12
C GLY A 225 0.42 -14.25 15.83
N LEU A 226 0.65 -13.80 17.06
CA LEU A 226 1.88 -14.02 17.83
C LEU A 226 1.66 -15.07 18.94
N MET A 227 1.73 -16.35 18.59
CA MET A 227 1.43 -17.49 19.48
C MET A 227 2.66 -18.01 20.23
N SER A 228 3.81 -18.03 19.56
CA SER A 228 5.11 -18.46 20.09
C SER A 228 5.83 -17.35 20.84
N ALA A 229 5.54 -16.08 20.50
CA ALA A 229 6.12 -14.92 21.16
C ALA A 229 5.90 -14.96 22.68
N ALA A 230 6.98 -14.72 23.43
CA ALA A 230 6.91 -14.57 24.87
C ALA A 230 5.98 -13.40 25.22
N MET A 231 5.22 -13.57 26.31
CA MET A 231 4.66 -12.41 26.99
C MET A 231 5.83 -11.64 27.58
N VAL A 232 5.96 -10.37 27.19
CA VAL A 232 7.01 -9.46 27.60
C VAL A 232 6.38 -8.25 28.28
N ASP A 233 6.98 -7.82 29.38
CA ASP A 233 6.68 -6.53 30.05
C ASP A 233 7.39 -5.35 29.32
N SER A 234 7.94 -5.60 28.12
CA SER A 234 8.89 -4.70 27.46
C SER A 234 8.27 -4.02 26.25
N TRP A 235 7.36 -3.08 26.48
CA TRP A 235 7.26 -1.96 25.55
C TRP A 235 8.46 -1.03 25.74
N LEU A 236 9.21 -0.74 24.67
CA LEU A 236 10.48 -0.03 24.70
C LEU A 236 10.34 1.52 24.71
N GLY A 237 9.14 2.09 24.76
CA GLY A 237 8.90 3.55 24.77
C GLY A 237 8.47 4.16 26.13
N PRO A 238 8.21 5.49 26.20
CA PRO A 238 7.70 6.20 27.40
C PRO A 238 6.16 6.22 27.57
N ARG A 239 5.66 5.79 28.75
CA ARG A 239 4.31 5.20 29.00
C ARG A 239 3.17 6.22 29.28
N PRO A 240 1.96 6.06 28.72
CA PRO A 240 0.71 6.53 29.35
C PRO A 240 0.21 5.52 30.39
N SER A 241 -0.34 5.98 31.51
CA SER A 241 -0.71 5.12 32.66
C SER A 241 -2.14 4.55 32.64
N ARG A 242 -3.03 5.02 31.75
CA ARG A 242 -4.44 4.60 31.66
C ARG A 242 -5.01 4.84 30.25
N ASP A 243 -6.03 4.06 29.88
CA ASP A 243 -6.90 4.38 28.74
C ASP A 243 -7.92 5.49 29.09
N PRO A 244 -8.60 6.09 28.10
CA PRO A 244 -9.64 7.10 28.33
C PRO A 244 -10.90 6.60 29.06
N ALA A 245 -11.07 5.28 29.20
CA ALA A 245 -12.19 4.64 29.87
C ALA A 245 -11.87 4.20 31.32
N GLY A 246 -10.65 4.48 31.79
CA GLY A 246 -10.20 4.19 33.15
C GLY A 246 -9.85 2.73 33.41
N HIS A 247 -9.65 1.90 32.38
CA HIS A 247 -9.22 0.52 32.55
C HIS A 247 -7.73 0.45 32.90
N GLU A 248 -7.38 -0.38 33.88
CA GLU A 248 -6.00 -0.78 34.12
C GLU A 248 -5.55 -1.66 32.95
N HIS A 249 -4.45 -1.28 32.29
CA HIS A 249 -3.82 -2.15 31.31
C HIS A 249 -3.29 -3.38 32.05
N HIS A 250 -3.85 -4.56 31.81
CA HIS A 250 -3.13 -5.79 32.13
C HIS A 250 -1.95 -5.91 31.16
N HIS A 251 -0.75 -5.63 31.69
CA HIS A 251 0.50 -5.35 30.98
C HIS A 251 1.18 -6.56 30.30
N ASP A 252 0.42 -7.58 29.87
CA ASP A 252 0.98 -8.71 29.14
C ASP A 252 1.09 -8.39 27.63
N THR A 253 2.05 -7.54 27.25
CA THR A 253 2.31 -7.32 25.82
C THR A 253 3.11 -8.48 25.22
N VAL A 254 2.98 -8.70 23.92
CA VAL A 254 3.79 -9.65 23.15
C VAL A 254 4.89 -8.88 22.43
N ASP A 255 6.03 -9.53 22.15
CA ASP A 255 7.06 -8.94 21.30
C ASP A 255 6.47 -8.65 19.91
N LEU A 256 6.21 -7.37 19.62
CA LEU A 256 5.58 -6.93 18.37
C LEU A 256 6.50 -7.08 17.16
N GLY A 257 7.82 -7.16 17.39
CA GLY A 257 8.84 -7.41 16.37
C GLY A 257 8.98 -8.87 15.99
N ALA A 258 8.43 -9.80 16.79
CA ALA A 258 8.49 -11.22 16.49
C ALA A 258 7.76 -11.52 15.17
N ARG A 259 8.30 -12.50 14.44
CA ARG A 259 7.65 -13.02 13.24
C ARG A 259 6.32 -13.66 13.63
N ALA A 260 5.24 -13.27 12.95
CA ALA A 260 3.93 -13.86 13.17
C ALA A 260 3.91 -15.36 12.85
N ASP A 261 3.32 -16.15 13.76
CA ASP A 261 3.11 -17.58 13.58
C ASP A 261 1.92 -17.84 12.66
N LEU A 262 0.91 -16.98 12.74
CA LEU A 262 -0.36 -17.08 12.02
C LEU A 262 -0.56 -15.87 11.11
N ALA A 263 -1.17 -16.11 9.95
CA ALA A 263 -1.73 -15.03 9.14
C ALA A 263 -3.12 -14.64 9.68
N VAL A 264 -3.25 -13.39 10.10
CA VAL A 264 -4.51 -12.84 10.63
C VAL A 264 -5.11 -11.88 9.60
N GLY A 265 -6.39 -12.05 9.30
CA GLY A 265 -7.17 -11.09 8.53
C GLY A 265 -8.48 -10.75 9.23
N ARG A 266 -9.03 -9.57 8.95
CA ARG A 266 -10.32 -9.11 9.48
C ARG A 266 -11.31 -8.83 8.35
N LEU A 267 -12.52 -9.37 8.48
CA LEU A 267 -13.71 -8.95 7.75
C LEU A 267 -14.55 -8.05 8.67
N PRO A 268 -14.56 -6.72 8.47
CA PRO A 268 -15.23 -5.74 9.34
C PRO A 268 -16.75 -5.68 9.06
N ALA A 269 -17.40 -6.84 8.94
CA ALA A 269 -18.81 -6.93 8.65
C ALA A 269 -19.69 -6.55 9.85
N ARG A 270 -20.88 -6.06 9.55
CA ARG A 270 -21.89 -5.60 10.50
C ARG A 270 -23.24 -6.30 10.32
N SER A 271 -23.35 -7.19 9.35
CA SER A 271 -24.53 -7.98 9.08
C SER A 271 -24.15 -9.31 8.42
N ALA A 272 -25.03 -10.30 8.51
CA ALA A 272 -24.86 -11.57 7.82
C ALA A 272 -24.85 -11.40 6.28
N GLU A 273 -25.55 -10.40 5.75
CA GLU A 273 -25.57 -10.08 4.31
C GLU A 273 -24.21 -9.57 3.82
N GLU A 274 -23.56 -8.69 4.59
CA GLU A 274 -22.20 -8.22 4.31
C GLU A 274 -21.20 -9.37 4.32
N VAL A 275 -21.34 -10.31 5.27
CA VAL A 275 -20.51 -11.54 5.30
C VAL A 275 -20.75 -12.39 4.06
N ALA A 276 -22.01 -12.67 3.72
CA ALA A 276 -22.35 -13.49 2.55
C ALA A 276 -21.82 -12.88 1.24
N THR A 277 -21.91 -11.55 1.11
CA THR A 277 -21.41 -10.79 -0.03
C THR A 277 -19.89 -10.90 -0.16
N PHE A 278 -19.16 -10.72 0.94
CA PHE A 278 -17.70 -10.89 0.93
C PHE A 278 -17.30 -12.32 0.61
N VAL A 279 -17.98 -13.32 1.20
CA VAL A 279 -17.75 -14.74 0.93
C VAL A 279 -17.94 -15.06 -0.55
N ALA A 280 -19.03 -14.57 -1.17
CA ALA A 280 -19.27 -14.76 -2.59
C ALA A 280 -18.15 -14.15 -3.45
N LYS A 281 -17.69 -12.94 -3.10
CA LYS A 281 -16.56 -12.28 -3.78
C LYS A 281 -15.27 -13.12 -3.71
N VAL A 282 -14.92 -13.62 -2.53
CA VAL A 282 -13.71 -14.46 -2.35
C VAL A 282 -13.78 -15.74 -3.18
N ILE A 283 -14.92 -16.44 -3.14
CA ILE A 283 -15.11 -17.67 -3.89
C ILE A 283 -15.06 -17.41 -5.40
N ALA A 284 -15.72 -16.35 -5.88
CA ALA A 284 -15.72 -15.98 -7.29
C ALA A 284 -14.30 -15.66 -7.79
N TYR A 285 -13.52 -14.87 -7.03
CA TYR A 285 -12.13 -14.56 -7.37
C TYR A 285 -11.27 -15.81 -7.53
N GLU A 286 -11.34 -16.75 -6.57
CA GLU A 286 -10.49 -17.93 -6.59
C GLU A 286 -10.90 -18.99 -7.60
N GLN A 287 -12.16 -18.99 -8.02
CA GLN A 287 -12.69 -19.91 -9.04
C GLN A 287 -12.63 -19.31 -10.45
N GLY A 288 -12.51 -17.99 -10.58
CA GLY A 288 -12.41 -17.28 -11.85
C GLY A 288 -11.15 -17.64 -12.65
N PRO A 289 -11.18 -17.48 -13.99
CA PRO A 289 -10.03 -17.78 -14.84
C PRO A 289 -8.85 -16.82 -14.56
N VAL A 290 -7.62 -17.30 -14.77
CA VAL A 290 -6.43 -16.44 -14.79
C VAL A 290 -6.13 -16.12 -16.25
N THR A 291 -6.94 -15.25 -16.83
CA THR A 291 -6.80 -14.77 -18.22
C THR A 291 -6.88 -13.27 -18.25
N GLY A 292 -6.26 -12.68 -19.26
CA GLY A 292 -6.08 -11.24 -19.40
C GLY A 292 -4.87 -10.70 -18.66
N ASP A 293 -4.56 -9.45 -18.96
CA ASP A 293 -3.36 -8.76 -18.47
C ASP A 293 -3.42 -8.42 -16.97
N TRP A 294 -4.59 -8.49 -16.32
CA TRP A 294 -4.77 -8.04 -14.94
C TRP A 294 -3.83 -8.78 -13.96
N SER A 295 -3.61 -10.08 -14.16
CA SER A 295 -2.80 -10.93 -13.28
C SER A 295 -1.31 -10.57 -13.29
N ARG A 296 -0.85 -9.86 -14.32
CA ARG A 296 0.50 -9.29 -14.45
C ARG A 296 0.54 -7.77 -14.27
N ARG A 297 -0.60 -7.11 -14.04
CA ARG A 297 -0.68 -5.65 -13.91
C ARG A 297 -0.47 -5.21 -12.46
N LEU A 298 0.36 -4.20 -12.27
CA LEU A 298 0.57 -3.49 -11.02
C LEU A 298 0.21 -2.03 -11.23
N VAL A 299 -0.67 -1.51 -10.38
CA VAL A 299 -1.07 -0.09 -10.41
C VAL A 299 -0.44 0.58 -9.19
N VAL A 300 0.33 1.65 -9.41
CA VAL A 300 1.00 2.41 -8.35
C VAL A 300 0.61 3.88 -8.46
N PHE A 301 -0.08 4.38 -7.44
CA PHE A 301 -0.33 5.80 -7.24
C PHE A 301 0.61 6.32 -6.16
N ALA A 302 1.35 7.38 -6.46
CA ALA A 302 2.20 8.04 -5.49
C ALA A 302 1.83 9.52 -5.33
N GLY A 303 1.63 9.92 -4.07
CA GLY A 303 1.31 11.28 -3.69
C GLY A 303 2.53 12.21 -3.73
N PRO A 304 2.31 13.53 -3.60
CA PRO A 304 3.40 14.50 -3.60
C PRO A 304 4.25 14.39 -2.34
N ALA A 305 5.58 14.35 -2.49
CA ALA A 305 6.53 14.31 -1.37
C ALA A 305 6.70 15.68 -0.67
N ARG A 306 6.34 16.78 -1.36
CA ARG A 306 6.33 18.17 -0.86
C ARG A 306 7.69 18.67 -0.36
N PHE A 307 8.80 18.21 -0.96
CA PHE A 307 10.11 18.82 -0.77
C PHE A 307 10.36 19.91 -1.83
N SER A 308 11.61 20.40 -1.93
CA SER A 308 11.99 21.30 -3.01
C SER A 308 11.90 20.58 -4.37
N THR A 309 11.66 21.33 -5.44
CA THR A 309 11.48 20.77 -6.80
C THR A 309 12.65 19.90 -7.26
N PHE A 310 13.88 20.24 -6.87
CA PHE A 310 15.07 19.45 -7.15
C PHE A 310 15.08 18.12 -6.39
N VAL A 311 14.80 18.16 -5.08
CA VAL A 311 14.76 16.95 -4.23
C VAL A 311 13.66 16.01 -4.69
N ASP A 312 12.47 16.54 -5.00
CA ASP A 312 11.36 15.73 -5.47
C ASP A 312 11.66 15.06 -6.82
N LYS A 313 12.44 15.70 -7.71
CA LYS A 313 12.89 15.07 -8.98
C LYS A 313 13.87 13.94 -8.74
N MET A 314 14.79 14.11 -7.79
CA MET A 314 15.75 13.06 -7.42
C MET A 314 15.04 11.86 -6.77
N ILE A 315 14.07 12.10 -5.89
CA ILE A 315 13.24 11.05 -5.28
C ILE A 315 12.48 10.29 -6.37
N GLU A 316 11.85 11.01 -7.30
CA GLU A 316 11.11 10.40 -8.41
C GLU A 316 12.02 9.55 -9.32
N ALA A 317 13.18 10.07 -9.73
CA ALA A 317 14.14 9.32 -10.54
C ALA A 317 14.67 8.07 -9.81
N THR A 318 14.93 8.19 -8.50
CA THR A 318 15.37 7.07 -7.66
C THR A 318 14.26 6.02 -7.55
N ALA A 319 13.02 6.44 -7.33
CA ALA A 319 11.86 5.54 -7.27
C ALA A 319 11.65 4.83 -8.61
N LEU A 320 11.75 5.53 -9.74
CA LEU A 320 11.67 4.94 -11.08
C LEU A 320 12.79 3.92 -11.33
N GLY A 321 14.03 4.25 -10.95
CA GLY A 321 15.16 3.32 -11.06
C GLY A 321 14.97 2.08 -10.21
N MET A 322 14.48 2.24 -8.98
CA MET A 322 14.17 1.13 -8.07
C MET A 322 13.06 0.24 -8.64
N LEU A 323 11.97 0.82 -9.14
CA LEU A 323 10.86 0.08 -9.75
C LEU A 323 11.30 -0.66 -11.03
N ASP A 324 12.14 -0.04 -11.85
CA ASP A 324 12.71 -0.63 -13.06
C ASP A 324 13.56 -1.88 -12.76
N GLN A 325 14.31 -1.85 -11.66
CA GLN A 325 15.20 -2.93 -11.24
C GLN A 325 14.50 -4.01 -10.41
N SER A 326 13.54 -3.63 -9.57
CA SER A 326 12.97 -4.51 -8.55
C SER A 326 11.71 -5.24 -9.02
N ILE A 327 10.98 -4.70 -10.00
CA ILE A 327 9.80 -5.35 -10.57
C ILE A 327 10.25 -6.18 -11.78
N PRO A 328 10.09 -7.52 -11.76
CA PRO A 328 10.38 -8.34 -12.94
C PRO A 328 9.61 -7.86 -14.16
N TYR A 329 10.19 -7.97 -15.35
CA TYR A 329 9.53 -7.54 -16.59
C TYR A 329 8.41 -8.46 -17.04
N ASP A 330 8.16 -9.55 -16.32
CA ASP A 330 6.93 -10.34 -16.42
C ASP A 330 5.67 -9.53 -16.04
N TYR A 331 5.85 -8.42 -15.31
CA TYR A 331 4.77 -7.56 -14.82
C TYR A 331 4.75 -6.20 -15.51
N ASP A 332 3.54 -5.71 -15.77
CA ASP A 332 3.29 -4.37 -16.29
C ASP A 332 3.06 -3.39 -15.15
N LEU A 333 3.69 -2.22 -15.26
CA LEU A 333 3.59 -1.17 -14.25
C LEU A 333 2.78 0.02 -14.81
N ARG A 334 1.67 0.34 -14.15
CA ARG A 334 0.89 1.54 -14.38
C ARG A 334 1.17 2.51 -13.24
N LEU A 335 1.85 3.60 -13.56
CA LEU A 335 2.35 4.54 -12.57
C LEU A 335 1.66 5.89 -12.71
N VAL A 336 1.18 6.41 -11.60
CA VAL A 336 0.65 7.78 -11.49
C VAL A 336 1.41 8.49 -10.37
N PHE A 337 2.25 9.46 -10.74
CA PHE A 337 2.85 10.39 -9.78
C PHE A 337 2.02 11.66 -9.73
N ALA A 338 1.20 11.81 -8.70
CA ALA A 338 0.31 12.96 -8.52
C ALA A 338 1.09 14.21 -8.07
N LYS A 339 2.00 14.69 -8.94
CA LYS A 339 2.97 15.74 -8.66
C LYS A 339 3.13 16.66 -9.86
N PRO A 340 3.03 18.00 -9.68
CA PRO A 340 3.25 18.95 -10.77
C PRO A 340 4.63 18.76 -11.42
N GLY A 341 4.65 18.68 -12.75
CA GLY A 341 5.87 18.61 -13.54
C GLY A 341 6.51 17.22 -13.67
N SER A 342 5.89 16.17 -13.12
CA SER A 342 6.22 14.79 -13.48
C SER A 342 5.61 14.45 -14.84
N ALA A 343 6.34 13.71 -15.68
CA ALA A 343 5.77 13.14 -16.90
C ALA A 343 4.77 12.01 -16.59
N TYR A 344 4.84 11.42 -15.40
CA TYR A 344 3.89 10.40 -14.92
C TYR A 344 2.71 11.02 -14.15
N ALA A 345 2.55 12.34 -14.17
CA ALA A 345 1.37 12.98 -13.59
C ALA A 345 0.19 12.92 -14.56
N TYR A 346 -0.88 12.28 -14.13
CA TYR A 346 -2.19 12.46 -14.78
C TYR A 346 -2.77 13.82 -14.41
N ARG A 347 -3.75 14.29 -15.20
CA ARG A 347 -4.47 15.54 -14.90
C ARG A 347 -5.13 15.50 -13.53
N PHE A 348 -5.02 16.61 -12.79
CA PHE A 348 -5.36 16.63 -11.37
C PHE A 348 -6.85 16.69 -11.08
N ASP A 349 -7.64 17.28 -11.98
CA ASP A 349 -9.10 17.37 -11.86
C ASP A 349 -9.82 16.03 -12.01
N GLN A 350 -9.13 14.96 -12.44
CA GLN A 350 -9.70 13.63 -12.66
C GLN A 350 -8.91 12.50 -11.97
N LEU A 351 -8.06 12.79 -10.99
CA LEU A 351 -7.25 11.76 -10.31
C LEU A 351 -8.10 10.64 -9.67
N GLY A 352 -9.21 11.01 -9.03
CA GLY A 352 -10.12 10.03 -8.43
C GLY A 352 -10.80 9.13 -9.47
N ASP A 353 -11.17 9.70 -10.62
CA ASP A 353 -11.71 8.92 -11.74
C ASP A 353 -10.65 8.00 -12.34
N LYS A 354 -9.41 8.48 -12.47
CA LYS A 354 -8.28 7.66 -12.92
C LYS A 354 -7.98 6.50 -11.97
N LEU A 355 -8.09 6.73 -10.66
CA LEU A 355 -7.95 5.67 -9.66
C LEU A 355 -9.00 4.56 -9.86
N VAL A 356 -10.26 4.95 -10.09
CA VAL A 356 -11.36 4.00 -10.35
C VAL A 356 -11.16 3.28 -11.69
N GLU A 357 -10.77 4.01 -12.74
CA GLU A 357 -10.49 3.45 -14.06
C GLU A 357 -9.39 2.38 -14.00
N GLU A 358 -8.25 2.70 -13.40
CA GLU A 358 -7.12 1.78 -13.27
C GLU A 358 -7.46 0.55 -12.43
N ALA A 359 -8.30 0.71 -11.39
CA ALA A 359 -8.79 -0.41 -10.59
C ALA A 359 -9.77 -1.29 -11.38
N ASN A 360 -10.70 -0.69 -12.13
CA ASN A 360 -11.72 -1.40 -12.90
C ASN A 360 -11.14 -2.20 -14.08
N HIS A 361 -9.97 -1.81 -14.60
CA HIS A 361 -9.21 -2.62 -15.56
C HIS A 361 -8.62 -3.90 -14.97
N GLY A 362 -8.69 -4.08 -13.64
CA GLY A 362 -8.16 -5.24 -12.94
C GLY A 362 -6.64 -5.18 -12.77
N ALA A 363 -6.16 -5.65 -11.63
CA ALA A 363 -4.72 -5.73 -11.35
C ALA A 363 -4.42 -6.82 -10.32
N LEU A 364 -3.17 -7.26 -10.26
CA LEU A 364 -2.69 -8.08 -9.14
C LEU A 364 -2.64 -7.22 -7.86
N MET A 365 -2.15 -5.98 -8.00
CA MET A 365 -2.06 -5.02 -6.90
C MET A 365 -2.42 -3.61 -7.32
N LEU A 366 -3.09 -2.91 -6.41
CA LEU A 366 -3.30 -1.47 -6.42
C LEU A 366 -2.57 -0.90 -5.20
N ILE A 367 -1.44 -0.23 -5.44
CA ILE A 367 -0.56 0.29 -4.41
C ILE A 367 -0.69 1.81 -4.39
N TYR A 368 -0.96 2.36 -3.21
CA TYR A 368 -0.86 3.79 -2.93
C TYR A 368 0.31 4.05 -1.98
N ALA A 369 1.16 5.02 -2.30
CA ALA A 369 2.23 5.50 -1.43
C ALA A 369 2.15 7.03 -1.27
N GLY A 370 2.02 7.51 -0.04
CA GLY A 370 1.92 8.94 0.21
C GLY A 370 1.23 9.27 1.53
N HIS A 371 0.53 10.39 1.58
CA HIS A 371 -0.26 10.78 2.74
C HIS A 371 -1.71 10.33 2.60
N SER A 372 -2.36 10.07 3.73
CA SER A 372 -3.79 9.85 3.78
C SER A 372 -4.34 10.21 5.14
N SER A 373 -5.65 10.44 5.18
CA SER A 373 -6.46 10.23 6.36
C SER A 373 -7.20 8.90 6.23
N PRO A 374 -7.92 8.43 7.26
CA PRO A 374 -8.78 7.26 7.12
C PRO A 374 -9.84 7.37 6.01
N ALA A 375 -10.26 8.58 5.62
CA ALA A 375 -11.36 8.78 4.68
C ALA A 375 -10.94 9.25 3.28
N TYR A 376 -9.70 9.71 3.11
CA TYR A 376 -9.21 10.24 1.84
C TYR A 376 -7.69 10.15 1.67
N LEU A 377 -7.25 9.96 0.43
CA LEU A 377 -5.85 10.02 0.00
C LEU A 377 -5.39 11.49 -0.08
N ASP A 378 -4.11 11.74 -0.35
CA ASP A 378 -3.59 13.11 -0.35
C ASP A 378 -4.24 14.00 -1.43
N SER A 379 -3.97 15.31 -1.33
CA SER A 379 -4.32 16.27 -2.36
C SER A 379 -3.10 16.95 -2.98
N VAL A 380 -3.25 17.32 -4.25
CA VAL A 380 -2.23 17.99 -5.04
C VAL A 380 -2.58 19.48 -5.15
N PRO A 381 -1.76 20.39 -4.61
CA PRO A 381 -1.92 21.81 -4.87
C PRO A 381 -1.43 22.15 -6.29
N TYR A 382 -2.30 22.74 -7.11
CA TYR A 382 -1.96 23.19 -8.45
C TYR A 382 -2.73 24.47 -8.80
N ARG A 383 -2.00 25.53 -9.16
CA ARG A 383 -2.55 26.83 -9.58
C ARG A 383 -3.62 27.39 -8.63
N GLY A 384 -3.33 27.37 -7.32
CA GLY A 384 -4.22 27.92 -6.28
C GLY A 384 -5.42 27.02 -5.92
N THR A 385 -5.57 25.85 -6.55
CA THR A 385 -6.61 24.86 -6.22
C THR A 385 -5.96 23.59 -5.66
N SER A 386 -6.66 22.91 -4.75
CA SER A 386 -6.24 21.61 -4.23
C SER A 386 -7.12 20.51 -4.80
N TYR A 387 -6.51 19.53 -5.46
CA TYR A 387 -7.19 18.43 -6.14
C TYR A 387 -6.99 17.14 -5.37
N LEU A 388 -8.07 16.44 -5.05
CA LEU A 388 -8.01 15.21 -4.27
C LEU A 388 -7.58 14.03 -5.15
N ILE A 389 -6.61 13.23 -4.69
CA ILE A 389 -6.20 12.01 -5.41
C ILE A 389 -7.33 10.97 -5.38
N GLY A 390 -7.98 10.81 -4.24
CA GLY A 390 -9.12 9.91 -4.07
C GLY A 390 -9.65 9.92 -2.65
N SER A 391 -10.85 9.37 -2.48
CA SER A 391 -11.52 9.24 -1.20
C SER A 391 -12.14 7.86 -1.05
N ARG A 392 -12.72 7.59 0.12
CA ARG A 392 -13.60 6.44 0.33
C ARG A 392 -14.63 6.26 -0.81
N ARG A 393 -15.18 7.36 -1.36
CA ARG A 393 -16.22 7.31 -2.40
C ARG A 393 -15.73 6.64 -3.68
N GLU A 394 -14.47 6.83 -4.05
CA GLU A 394 -13.85 6.16 -5.20
C GLU A 394 -13.87 4.65 -5.01
N PHE A 395 -13.48 4.15 -3.84
CA PHE A 395 -13.50 2.71 -3.54
C PHE A 395 -14.92 2.13 -3.51
N GLU A 396 -15.92 2.90 -3.07
CA GLU A 396 -17.32 2.48 -3.02
C GLU A 396 -17.98 2.36 -4.39
N ARG A 397 -17.47 3.08 -5.40
CA ARG A 397 -17.99 3.05 -6.77
C ARG A 397 -17.16 2.22 -7.74
N MET A 398 -16.09 1.56 -7.29
CA MET A 398 -15.33 0.62 -8.11
C MET A 398 -16.24 -0.52 -8.58
N GLN A 399 -16.03 -0.95 -9.82
CA GLN A 399 -16.77 -1.98 -10.54
C GLN A 399 -15.77 -2.91 -11.22
N ILE A 400 -14.99 -3.62 -10.41
CA ILE A 400 -13.93 -4.49 -10.88
C ILE A 400 -14.54 -5.85 -11.20
N ILE A 401 -14.66 -6.14 -12.50
CA ILE A 401 -15.26 -7.38 -12.99
C ILE A 401 -14.23 -8.51 -13.00
N ASP A 402 -13.06 -8.24 -13.58
CA ASP A 402 -11.95 -9.19 -13.68
C ASP A 402 -10.76 -8.68 -12.87
N GLY A 403 -10.13 -9.59 -12.12
CA GLY A 403 -8.91 -9.28 -11.37
C GLY A 403 -9.05 -8.23 -10.27
N PRO A 404 -9.95 -8.40 -9.27
CA PRO A 404 -10.00 -7.54 -8.10
C PRO A 404 -8.63 -7.53 -7.40
N PRO A 405 -7.95 -6.37 -7.31
CA PRO A 405 -6.60 -6.29 -6.82
C PRO A 405 -6.52 -6.39 -5.32
N VAL A 406 -5.31 -6.63 -4.81
CA VAL A 406 -4.97 -6.34 -3.42
C VAL A 406 -4.69 -4.85 -3.30
N PHE A 407 -5.44 -4.14 -2.45
CA PHE A 407 -5.22 -2.72 -2.19
C PHE A 407 -4.20 -2.51 -1.07
N VAL A 408 -3.03 -1.99 -1.38
CA VAL A 408 -1.96 -1.68 -0.42
C VAL A 408 -1.87 -0.18 -0.23
N ALA A 409 -2.05 0.32 0.98
CA ALA A 409 -1.93 1.73 1.31
C ALA A 409 -0.72 1.97 2.22
N LEU A 410 0.42 2.35 1.63
CA LEU A 410 1.65 2.74 2.33
C LEU A 410 1.54 4.19 2.81
N SER A 411 0.56 4.45 3.69
CA SER A 411 0.16 5.79 4.09
C SER A 411 -0.58 5.80 5.44
N CYS A 412 -0.65 6.98 6.07
CA CYS A 412 -1.22 7.14 7.41
C CYS A 412 -2.72 6.78 7.48
N GLY A 413 -3.09 5.88 8.38
CA GLY A 413 -4.47 5.70 8.85
C GLY A 413 -5.49 5.21 7.83
N ALA A 414 -5.08 4.81 6.61
CA ALA A 414 -6.00 4.36 5.55
C ALA A 414 -6.86 3.14 5.96
N GLY A 415 -6.40 2.37 6.96
CA GLY A 415 -7.11 1.27 7.59
C GLY A 415 -7.55 1.57 9.03
N GLY A 416 -7.82 2.82 9.38
CA GLY A 416 -8.36 3.18 10.70
C GLY A 416 -9.79 2.66 10.89
N PHE A 417 -9.93 1.39 11.29
CA PHE A 417 -11.20 0.67 11.35
C PHE A 417 -12.06 0.94 12.61
N ASP A 418 -11.53 1.72 13.56
CA ASP A 418 -12.22 2.13 14.78
C ASP A 418 -12.78 3.56 14.72
N MET A 419 -13.03 4.08 13.51
CA MET A 419 -13.63 5.40 13.32
C MET A 419 -15.01 5.51 13.98
N SER A 420 -15.29 6.67 14.58
CA SER A 420 -16.56 6.94 15.27
C SER A 420 -17.79 6.75 14.38
N LYS A 421 -18.92 6.43 15.03
CA LYS A 421 -20.26 6.37 14.41
C LYS A 421 -20.36 5.41 13.22
N GLY A 422 -19.61 4.31 13.24
CA GLY A 422 -19.65 3.33 12.15
C GLY A 422 -19.11 3.84 10.83
N ARG A 423 -18.29 4.88 10.79
CA ARG A 423 -17.71 5.32 9.52
C ARG A 423 -16.67 4.30 9.06
N LEU A 424 -16.69 3.97 7.78
CA LEU A 424 -15.68 3.11 7.17
C LEU A 424 -14.43 3.94 6.82
N SER A 425 -13.27 3.35 7.04
CA SER A 425 -12.01 3.76 6.44
C SER A 425 -11.95 3.36 4.96
N MET A 426 -10.93 3.82 4.24
CA MET A 426 -10.72 3.44 2.84
C MET A 426 -10.45 1.94 2.68
N ALA A 427 -9.66 1.33 3.57
CA ALA A 427 -9.38 -0.10 3.53
C ALA A 427 -10.67 -0.93 3.71
N GLU A 428 -11.53 -0.54 4.65
CA GLU A 428 -12.83 -1.18 4.86
C GLU A 428 -13.75 -0.97 3.66
N ALA A 429 -13.91 0.26 3.17
CA ALA A 429 -14.76 0.52 2.01
C ALA A 429 -14.31 -0.24 0.75
N ALA A 430 -13.00 -0.41 0.55
CA ALA A 430 -12.44 -1.23 -0.52
C ALA A 430 -12.89 -2.69 -0.42
N ILE A 431 -12.76 -3.31 0.76
CA ILE A 431 -13.10 -4.73 0.91
C ILE A 431 -14.60 -5.00 1.08
N MET A 432 -15.37 -4.03 1.57
CA MET A 432 -16.82 -4.17 1.72
C MET A 432 -17.58 -3.92 0.41
N ASN A 433 -16.95 -3.28 -0.59
CA ASN A 433 -17.51 -3.20 -1.93
C ASN A 433 -17.53 -4.62 -2.58
N PRO A 434 -18.71 -5.13 -3.02
CA PRO A 434 -18.84 -6.43 -3.69
C PRO A 434 -18.03 -6.57 -4.98
N GLN A 435 -17.71 -5.45 -5.64
CA GLN A 435 -16.91 -5.36 -6.85
C GLN A 435 -15.64 -4.53 -6.63
N GLY A 436 -15.21 -4.39 -5.36
CA GLY A 436 -13.96 -3.73 -5.00
C GLY A 436 -12.79 -4.70 -4.83
N PRO A 437 -11.65 -4.21 -4.32
CA PRO A 437 -10.47 -5.01 -4.00
C PRO A 437 -10.77 -6.30 -3.21
N ILE A 438 -9.97 -7.34 -3.46
CA ILE A 438 -10.11 -8.68 -2.85
C ILE A 438 -9.57 -8.73 -1.41
N GLY A 439 -8.64 -7.83 -1.09
CA GLY A 439 -8.09 -7.62 0.24
C GLY A 439 -7.44 -6.26 0.33
N SER A 440 -7.21 -5.77 1.54
CA SER A 440 -6.49 -4.52 1.76
C SER A 440 -5.43 -4.63 2.86
N PHE A 441 -4.28 -4.01 2.66
CA PHE A 441 -3.20 -3.91 3.64
C PHE A 441 -2.89 -2.45 3.92
N ALA A 442 -3.19 -2.00 5.14
CA ALA A 442 -3.15 -0.57 5.47
C ALA A 442 -2.82 -0.32 6.94
N ALA A 443 -2.20 0.83 7.22
CA ALA A 443 -1.94 1.31 8.56
C ALA A 443 -3.21 1.79 9.27
N THR A 444 -3.35 1.48 10.55
CA THR A 444 -4.52 1.88 11.35
C THR A 444 -4.43 3.31 11.91
N ARG A 445 -3.20 3.86 11.99
CA ARG A 445 -2.87 5.23 12.42
C ARG A 445 -1.69 5.78 11.61
N GLU A 446 -1.13 6.90 12.07
CA GLU A 446 0.03 7.56 11.48
C GLU A 446 1.21 6.60 11.31
N SER A 447 1.65 6.45 10.06
CA SER A 447 2.81 5.64 9.67
C SER A 447 4.00 6.54 9.36
N HIS A 448 5.20 6.04 9.58
CA HIS A 448 6.45 6.72 9.29
C HIS A 448 6.97 6.36 7.89
N PRO A 449 7.55 7.32 7.13
CA PRO A 449 8.02 7.08 5.77
C PRO A 449 9.10 6.00 5.67
N TYR A 450 9.99 5.87 6.66
CA TYR A 450 11.08 4.89 6.62
C TYR A 450 10.58 3.43 6.54
N PRO A 451 9.78 2.90 7.50
CA PRO A 451 9.24 1.55 7.35
C PRO A 451 8.24 1.41 6.18
N ASN A 452 7.55 2.47 5.76
CA ASN A 452 6.69 2.41 4.57
C ASN A 452 7.50 2.12 3.30
N MET A 453 8.67 2.74 3.15
CA MET A 453 9.59 2.45 2.05
C MET A 453 10.07 0.99 2.10
N LEU A 454 10.48 0.52 3.29
CA LEU A 454 10.90 -0.89 3.47
C LEU A 454 9.77 -1.88 3.17
N TYR A 455 8.52 -1.54 3.52
CA TYR A 455 7.35 -2.32 3.13
C TYR A 455 7.13 -2.34 1.63
N GLY A 456 7.31 -1.21 0.94
CA GLY A 456 7.22 -1.16 -0.53
C GLY A 456 8.17 -2.16 -1.19
N GLU A 457 9.44 -2.16 -0.76
CA GLU A 457 10.44 -3.12 -1.24
C GLU A 457 10.09 -4.57 -0.87
N ALA A 458 9.70 -4.81 0.39
CA ALA A 458 9.36 -6.14 0.88
C ALA A 458 8.14 -6.72 0.16
N ILE A 459 7.10 -5.92 -0.06
CA ILE A 459 5.88 -6.36 -0.77
C ILE A 459 6.23 -6.73 -2.22
N ILE A 460 7.01 -5.90 -2.92
CA ILE A 460 7.47 -6.22 -4.28
C ILE A 460 8.28 -7.53 -4.28
N ALA A 461 9.26 -7.66 -3.39
CA ALA A 461 10.12 -8.83 -3.33
C ALA A 461 9.33 -10.12 -3.03
N GLN A 462 8.45 -10.09 -2.02
CA GLN A 462 7.69 -11.27 -1.63
C GLN A 462 6.63 -11.64 -2.67
N PHE A 463 5.81 -10.68 -3.10
CA PHE A 463 4.67 -11.00 -3.97
C PHE A 463 5.06 -11.27 -5.42
N LEU A 464 6.11 -10.62 -5.94
CA LEU A 464 6.51 -10.81 -7.34
C LEU A 464 7.66 -11.80 -7.51
N GLY A 465 8.53 -11.90 -6.49
CA GLY A 465 9.66 -12.83 -6.47
C GLY A 465 9.28 -14.20 -5.90
N THR A 466 8.88 -14.25 -4.63
CA THR A 466 8.55 -15.52 -3.95
C THR A 466 7.18 -16.07 -4.32
N ARG A 467 6.22 -15.18 -4.68
CA ARG A 467 4.86 -15.53 -5.13
C ARG A 467 4.12 -16.42 -4.10
N PRO A 468 3.90 -15.93 -2.86
CA PRO A 468 3.20 -16.65 -1.80
C PRO A 468 1.83 -17.13 -2.26
N ARG A 469 1.44 -18.34 -1.86
CA ARG A 469 0.17 -18.92 -2.32
C ARG A 469 -1.04 -18.10 -1.88
N THR A 470 -1.00 -17.56 -0.67
CA THR A 470 -2.11 -16.79 -0.08
C THR A 470 -1.72 -15.37 0.31
N LEU A 471 -2.73 -14.48 0.41
CA LEU A 471 -2.56 -13.10 0.90
C LEU A 471 -1.88 -13.06 2.26
N GLY A 472 -2.35 -13.89 3.18
CA GLY A 472 -1.89 -13.94 4.56
C GLY A 472 -0.42 -14.34 4.66
N GLU A 473 -0.01 -15.41 3.97
CA GLU A 473 1.39 -15.82 3.90
C GLU A 473 2.28 -14.71 3.34
N GLY A 474 1.81 -14.04 2.28
CA GLY A 474 2.54 -12.94 1.65
C GLY A 474 2.78 -11.76 2.60
N PHE A 475 1.76 -11.34 3.34
CA PHE A 475 1.93 -10.23 4.29
C PHE A 475 2.67 -10.63 5.58
N VAL A 476 2.57 -11.88 6.03
CA VAL A 476 3.45 -12.39 7.12
C VAL A 476 4.91 -12.36 6.66
N ALA A 477 5.20 -12.80 5.44
CA ALA A 477 6.54 -12.75 4.87
C ALA A 477 7.02 -11.30 4.68
N ALA A 478 6.17 -10.42 4.14
CA ALA A 478 6.52 -9.01 3.92
C ALA A 478 6.79 -8.26 5.23
N LYS A 479 6.05 -8.55 6.31
CA LYS A 479 6.34 -8.02 7.65
C LYS A 479 7.70 -8.48 8.17
N ALA A 480 8.01 -9.77 8.05
CA ALA A 480 9.29 -10.32 8.48
C ALA A 480 10.47 -9.75 7.65
N ASP A 481 10.28 -9.64 6.33
CA ASP A 481 11.27 -9.05 5.43
C ASP A 481 11.52 -7.57 5.77
N MET A 482 10.45 -6.77 5.97
CA MET A 482 10.54 -5.39 6.43
C MET A 482 11.34 -5.24 7.74
N GLN A 483 11.13 -6.12 8.73
CA GLN A 483 11.91 -6.13 9.97
C GLN A 483 13.41 -6.35 9.72
N SER A 484 13.76 -7.22 8.78
CA SER A 484 15.14 -7.59 8.47
C SER A 484 15.88 -6.58 7.60
N ARG A 485 15.15 -5.73 6.88
CA ARG A 485 15.74 -4.70 6.01
C ARG A 485 16.31 -3.52 6.79
N SER A 486 17.29 -2.88 6.17
CA SER A 486 17.84 -1.60 6.58
C SER A 486 18.11 -0.74 5.35
N ASN A 487 17.96 0.57 5.51
CA ASN A 487 18.39 1.54 4.52
C ASN A 487 19.03 2.70 5.28
N LEU A 488 20.37 2.84 5.13
CA LEU A 488 21.18 3.78 5.92
C LEU A 488 20.68 5.22 5.80
N ILE A 489 20.22 5.62 4.61
CA ILE A 489 19.72 6.98 4.37
C ILE A 489 18.40 7.17 5.13
N GLY A 490 17.47 6.23 4.99
CA GLY A 490 16.18 6.28 5.69
C GLY A 490 16.32 6.24 7.22
N GLU A 491 17.27 5.48 7.73
CA GLU A 491 17.55 5.36 9.15
C GLU A 491 18.17 6.64 9.73
N GLN A 492 19.13 7.27 9.01
CA GLN A 492 19.76 8.53 9.43
C GLN A 492 18.80 9.73 9.41
N LEU A 493 17.74 9.67 8.61
CA LEU A 493 16.71 10.71 8.55
C LEU A 493 15.68 10.61 9.69
N SER A 494 15.68 9.50 10.42
CA SER A 494 14.77 9.29 11.55
C SER A 494 15.36 9.85 12.85
N VAL A 495 14.53 10.54 13.63
CA VAL A 495 14.86 10.93 15.01
C VAL A 495 14.55 9.83 16.03
N VAL A 496 13.84 8.79 15.62
CA VAL A 496 13.50 7.61 16.42
C VAL A 496 14.30 6.42 15.92
N ASP A 497 14.67 5.54 16.85
CA ASP A 497 15.36 4.28 16.55
C ASP A 497 14.62 3.48 15.47
N GLY A 498 15.37 3.03 14.46
CA GLY A 498 14.83 2.32 13.31
C GLY A 498 14.19 0.97 13.67
N ALA A 499 14.72 0.26 14.68
CA ALA A 499 14.14 -1.01 15.11
C ALA A 499 12.79 -0.78 15.81
N VAL A 500 12.69 0.22 16.69
CA VAL A 500 11.42 0.61 17.35
C VAL A 500 10.35 0.97 16.31
N LEU A 501 10.75 1.75 15.30
CA LEU A 501 9.89 2.10 14.17
C LEU A 501 9.37 0.88 13.42
N LYS A 502 10.26 -0.05 13.05
CA LYS A 502 9.89 -1.27 12.35
C LYS A 502 8.96 -2.14 13.21
N GLN A 503 9.24 -2.32 14.49
CA GLN A 503 8.38 -3.09 15.41
C GLN A 503 6.95 -2.53 15.49
N GLU A 504 6.80 -1.21 15.66
CA GLU A 504 5.48 -0.58 15.61
C GLU A 504 4.79 -0.86 14.28
N HIS A 505 5.50 -0.73 13.16
CA HIS A 505 4.93 -0.87 11.82
C HIS A 505 4.47 -2.30 11.49
N ALA A 506 5.07 -3.33 12.10
CA ALA A 506 4.54 -4.68 12.02
C ALA A 506 3.15 -4.80 12.68
N ALA A 507 2.92 -4.09 13.78
CA ALA A 507 1.63 -4.08 14.47
C ALA A 507 0.63 -3.07 13.90
N LEU A 508 1.12 -1.99 13.29
CA LEU A 508 0.32 -0.89 12.75
C LEU A 508 -0.41 -1.26 11.45
N TYR A 509 0.21 -2.10 10.61
CA TYR A 509 -0.37 -2.53 9.34
C TYR A 509 -1.13 -3.84 9.49
N LEU A 510 -2.41 -3.83 9.08
CA LEU A 510 -3.31 -4.98 9.18
C LEU A 510 -3.79 -5.43 7.80
N LEU A 511 -4.12 -6.72 7.70
CA LEU A 511 -4.81 -7.28 6.55
C LEU A 511 -6.32 -7.26 6.79
N PHE A 512 -7.04 -6.56 5.93
CA PHE A 512 -8.48 -6.59 5.80
C PHE A 512 -8.85 -7.56 4.69
N GLY A 513 -9.66 -8.57 5.02
CA GLY A 513 -10.05 -9.67 4.13
C GLY A 513 -9.66 -11.06 4.66
N ASP A 514 -9.86 -12.08 3.83
CA ASP A 514 -9.57 -13.47 4.19
C ASP A 514 -8.07 -13.78 3.98
N PRO A 515 -7.31 -14.12 5.04
CA PRO A 515 -5.88 -14.37 4.92
C PRO A 515 -5.55 -15.63 4.11
N ALA A 516 -6.46 -16.59 3.95
CA ALA A 516 -6.23 -17.76 3.11
C ALA A 516 -6.60 -17.53 1.64
N THR A 517 -6.93 -16.28 1.25
CA THR A 517 -7.25 -15.98 -0.14
C THR A 517 -6.09 -16.34 -1.05
N ARG A 518 -6.31 -17.26 -1.99
CA ARG A 518 -5.30 -17.72 -2.94
C ARG A 518 -5.09 -16.72 -4.07
N LEU A 519 -3.89 -16.18 -4.15
CA LEU A 519 -3.51 -15.24 -5.20
C LEU A 519 -3.46 -15.92 -6.56
N ARG A 520 -3.94 -15.22 -7.58
CA ARG A 520 -4.05 -15.71 -8.96
C ARG A 520 -2.93 -15.14 -9.82
N TYR A 521 -1.73 -15.68 -9.64
CA TYR A 521 -0.58 -15.31 -10.47
C TYR A 521 -0.61 -16.00 -11.84
N PRO A 522 -0.07 -15.38 -12.90
CA PRO A 522 0.18 -16.06 -14.16
C PRO A 522 1.32 -17.07 -14.00
N GLU A 523 1.22 -18.22 -14.64
CA GLU A 523 2.29 -19.23 -14.66
C GLU A 523 3.55 -18.70 -15.38
N GLN A 524 4.65 -19.45 -15.39
CA GLN A 524 5.86 -19.05 -16.10
C GLN A 524 5.94 -19.62 -17.51
N ALA A 525 6.31 -18.78 -18.48
CA ALA A 525 6.71 -19.14 -19.84
C ALA A 525 8.12 -18.60 -20.11
N SER A 526 8.77 -19.07 -21.16
CA SER A 526 10.05 -18.54 -21.63
C SER A 526 9.93 -18.02 -23.05
N ILE A 527 10.62 -16.91 -23.32
CA ILE A 527 10.88 -16.39 -24.65
C ILE A 527 12.40 -16.28 -24.82
N THR A 528 12.93 -16.80 -25.91
CA THR A 528 14.37 -16.74 -26.23
C THR A 528 14.60 -16.24 -27.65
N VAL A 529 15.61 -15.40 -27.84
CA VAL A 529 16.13 -15.02 -29.16
C VAL A 529 17.24 -15.99 -29.56
N ASP A 530 17.08 -16.61 -30.72
CA ASP A 530 18.09 -17.46 -31.35
C ASP A 530 18.92 -16.65 -32.36
N GLY A 531 20.23 -16.83 -32.31
CA GLY A 531 21.16 -16.21 -33.26
C GLY A 531 21.64 -14.80 -32.88
N PRO A 532 22.36 -14.12 -33.79
CA PRO A 532 22.91 -12.80 -33.53
C PRO A 532 21.83 -11.72 -33.51
N VAL A 533 22.00 -10.73 -32.63
CA VAL A 533 21.13 -9.55 -32.53
C VAL A 533 21.82 -8.38 -33.23
N THR A 534 21.16 -7.82 -34.24
CA THR A 534 21.64 -6.64 -34.97
C THR A 534 20.52 -5.61 -35.13
N ALA A 535 20.86 -4.32 -35.08
CA ALA A 535 19.90 -3.25 -35.32
C ALA A 535 19.21 -3.42 -36.70
N GLY A 536 17.88 -3.31 -36.72
CA GLY A 536 17.07 -3.49 -37.94
C GLY A 536 17.04 -4.93 -38.51
N GLY A 537 17.70 -5.88 -37.86
CA GLY A 537 17.78 -7.27 -38.31
C GLY A 537 16.62 -8.15 -37.82
N ASP A 538 16.60 -9.40 -38.26
CA ASP A 538 15.60 -10.39 -37.85
C ASP A 538 15.92 -10.96 -36.45
N LEU A 539 14.91 -11.02 -35.57
CA LEU A 539 14.95 -11.69 -34.28
C LEU A 539 14.13 -12.98 -34.36
N ALA A 540 14.80 -14.12 -34.41
CA ALA A 540 14.15 -15.43 -34.36
C ALA A 540 13.80 -15.77 -32.90
N LEU A 541 12.50 -15.78 -32.57
CA LEU A 541 11.98 -16.00 -31.23
C LEU A 541 11.51 -17.44 -31.06
N GLN A 542 11.87 -18.06 -29.93
CA GLN A 542 11.29 -19.33 -29.46
C GLN A 542 10.53 -19.09 -28.17
N ILE A 543 9.30 -19.60 -28.13
CA ILE A 543 8.40 -19.49 -26.98
C ILE A 543 8.11 -20.90 -26.47
N SER A 544 8.18 -21.06 -25.15
CA SER A 544 7.83 -22.31 -24.48
C SER A 544 6.97 -22.03 -23.25
N SER A 545 5.84 -22.72 -23.15
CA SER A 545 4.99 -22.74 -21.95
C SER A 545 4.86 -24.19 -21.46
N PRO A 546 5.24 -24.49 -20.20
CA PRO A 546 5.06 -25.81 -19.62
C PRO A 546 3.60 -26.12 -19.26
N VAL A 547 2.77 -25.08 -19.14
CA VAL A 547 1.39 -25.21 -18.65
C VAL A 547 0.34 -25.00 -19.75
N VAL A 548 0.54 -24.06 -20.68
CA VAL A 548 -0.39 -23.82 -21.78
C VAL A 548 0.03 -24.68 -22.95
N THR A 549 -0.68 -25.78 -23.21
CA THR A 549 -0.33 -26.70 -24.29
C THR A 549 -0.95 -26.30 -25.63
N GLN A 550 -2.10 -25.63 -25.58
CA GLN A 550 -2.79 -25.06 -26.75
C GLN A 550 -3.31 -23.67 -26.40
N GLY A 551 -2.99 -22.68 -27.24
CA GLY A 551 -3.34 -21.29 -26.96
C GLY A 551 -2.77 -20.29 -27.94
N ARG A 552 -2.65 -19.04 -27.50
CA ARG A 552 -2.05 -17.93 -28.23
C ARG A 552 -0.95 -17.31 -27.38
N ALA A 553 0.17 -16.97 -28.01
CA ALA A 553 1.19 -16.13 -27.42
C ALA A 553 1.09 -14.72 -28.02
N THR A 554 1.00 -13.70 -27.17
CA THR A 554 1.15 -12.29 -27.52
C THR A 554 2.53 -11.85 -27.05
N ILE A 555 3.32 -11.32 -27.97
CA ILE A 555 4.70 -10.88 -27.77
C ILE A 555 4.73 -9.37 -27.86
N THR A 556 5.33 -8.71 -26.88
CA THR A 556 5.62 -7.27 -26.94
C THR A 556 7.12 -7.05 -26.93
N LEU A 557 7.59 -6.18 -27.82
CA LEU A 557 8.93 -5.62 -27.74
C LEU A 557 8.82 -4.23 -27.11
N GLU A 558 9.52 -4.02 -26.01
CA GLU A 558 9.35 -2.84 -25.18
C GLU A 558 10.65 -2.11 -24.86
N THR A 559 10.55 -0.81 -24.60
CA THR A 559 11.62 -0.03 -23.96
C THR A 559 11.73 -0.34 -22.47
N ARG A 560 12.83 0.10 -21.84
CA ARG A 560 12.96 0.10 -20.37
C ARG A 560 11.88 1.00 -19.74
N ARG A 561 11.45 0.68 -18.51
CA ARG A 561 10.42 1.49 -17.82
C ARG A 561 10.85 2.96 -17.63
N THR A 562 12.15 3.19 -17.47
CA THR A 562 12.74 4.54 -17.33
C THR A 562 12.75 5.37 -18.61
N GLN A 563 12.57 4.76 -19.78
CA GLN A 563 12.58 5.47 -21.06
C GLN A 563 11.17 5.95 -21.44
N ILE A 564 11.03 7.23 -21.76
CA ILE A 564 9.77 7.82 -22.23
C ILE A 564 9.80 7.89 -23.76
N ARG A 565 8.75 7.37 -24.40
CA ARG A 565 8.59 7.39 -25.87
C ARG A 565 7.88 8.67 -26.28
N GLY A 566 8.65 9.74 -26.50
CA GLY A 566 8.12 11.04 -26.88
C GLY A 566 8.88 12.19 -26.21
N THR A 567 8.36 13.40 -26.36
CA THR A 567 8.90 14.59 -25.71
C THR A 567 7.79 15.22 -24.87
N PRO A 568 7.64 14.80 -23.61
CA PRO A 568 6.61 15.35 -22.74
C PRO A 568 6.73 16.87 -22.64
N VAL A 569 5.59 17.56 -22.64
CA VAL A 569 5.53 19.01 -22.42
C VAL A 569 6.09 19.30 -21.02
N PRO A 570 7.18 20.08 -20.89
CA PRO A 570 7.83 20.29 -19.61
C PRO A 570 6.99 21.18 -18.69
N ALA A 571 7.20 21.04 -17.37
CA ALA A 571 6.44 21.75 -16.34
C ALA A 571 6.30 23.27 -16.58
N HIS A 572 7.40 23.94 -16.92
CA HIS A 572 7.40 25.39 -17.15
C HIS A 572 6.57 25.84 -18.37
N ALA A 573 6.35 24.95 -19.34
CA ALA A 573 5.49 25.20 -20.48
C ALA A 573 4.02 24.94 -20.11
N LEU A 574 3.73 23.85 -19.37
CA LEU A 574 2.41 23.59 -18.81
C LEU A 574 1.90 24.79 -17.98
N ASP A 575 2.78 25.41 -17.19
CA ASP A 575 2.47 26.57 -16.36
C ASP A 575 2.10 27.84 -17.14
N ARG A 576 2.31 27.87 -18.46
CA ARG A 576 1.91 29.00 -19.33
C ARG A 576 0.63 28.74 -20.11
N LEU A 577 0.17 27.50 -20.18
CA LEU A 577 -1.06 27.12 -20.90
C LEU A 577 -2.32 27.46 -20.08
N PRO A 578 -3.46 27.74 -20.72
CA PRO A 578 -4.77 27.71 -20.06
C PRO A 578 -4.96 26.39 -19.26
N LEU A 579 -5.66 26.44 -18.13
CA LEU A 579 -5.74 25.29 -17.20
C LEU A 579 -6.23 23.99 -17.86
N ASN A 580 -7.26 24.05 -18.70
CA ASN A 580 -7.77 22.87 -19.38
C ASN A 580 -6.76 22.31 -20.41
N GLU A 581 -6.08 23.19 -21.16
CA GLU A 581 -5.02 22.78 -22.09
C GLU A 581 -3.82 22.17 -21.36
N ALA A 582 -3.43 22.73 -20.21
CA ALA A 582 -2.40 22.15 -19.35
C ALA A 582 -2.79 20.75 -18.87
N PHE A 583 -4.05 20.54 -18.46
CA PHE A 583 -4.53 19.22 -18.06
C PHE A 583 -4.59 18.21 -19.20
N GLN A 584 -4.98 18.63 -20.41
CA GLN A 584 -4.91 17.73 -21.58
C GLN A 584 -3.46 17.35 -21.90
N ALA A 585 -2.55 18.32 -21.93
CA ALA A 585 -1.13 18.05 -22.13
C ALA A 585 -0.53 17.15 -21.03
N MET A 586 -0.99 17.26 -19.78
CA MET A 586 -0.61 16.33 -18.71
C MET A 586 -1.11 14.90 -18.96
N ALA A 587 -2.34 14.73 -19.42
CA ALA A 587 -2.87 13.42 -19.77
C ALA A 587 -2.08 12.79 -20.94
N GLU A 588 -1.78 13.57 -22.00
CA GLU A 588 -0.95 13.12 -23.12
C GLU A 588 0.49 12.78 -22.68
N ASN A 589 1.09 13.58 -21.81
CA ASN A 589 2.39 13.27 -21.21
C ASN A 589 2.37 11.95 -20.44
N HIS A 590 1.31 11.72 -19.66
CA HIS A 590 1.13 10.50 -18.87
C HIS A 590 1.03 9.27 -19.76
N GLU A 591 0.27 9.35 -20.85
CA GLU A 591 0.16 8.29 -21.85
C GLU A 591 1.52 8.00 -22.51
N GLN A 592 2.24 9.04 -22.97
CA GLN A 592 3.60 8.89 -23.54
C GLN A 592 4.60 8.29 -22.53
N ALA A 593 4.45 8.62 -21.24
CA ALA A 593 5.31 8.11 -20.18
C ALA A 593 5.03 6.64 -19.87
N LEU A 594 3.80 6.15 -20.06
CA LEU A 594 3.42 4.76 -19.83
C LEU A 594 3.51 3.86 -21.07
N ASP A 595 3.52 4.43 -22.27
CA ASP A 595 3.70 3.68 -23.50
C ASP A 595 5.15 3.18 -23.65
N LYS A 596 5.33 1.86 -23.54
CA LYS A 596 6.62 1.18 -23.71
C LYS A 596 6.67 0.27 -24.92
N VAL A 597 5.54 -0.01 -25.58
CA VAL A 597 5.42 -1.09 -26.57
C VAL A 597 5.79 -0.60 -27.97
N LEU A 598 6.98 -0.98 -28.43
CA LEU A 598 7.49 -0.65 -29.76
C LEU A 598 6.78 -1.44 -30.86
N ASP A 599 6.57 -2.73 -30.62
CA ASP A 599 5.95 -3.64 -31.57
C ASP A 599 5.19 -4.75 -30.82
N THR A 600 4.20 -5.34 -31.49
CA THR A 600 3.39 -6.44 -30.97
C THR A 600 3.18 -7.50 -32.04
N ALA A 601 3.41 -8.76 -31.67
CA ALA A 601 3.17 -9.91 -32.53
C ALA A 601 2.32 -10.96 -31.82
N GLU A 602 1.57 -11.75 -32.58
CA GLU A 602 0.80 -12.88 -32.06
C GLU A 602 1.12 -14.16 -32.83
N ILE A 603 1.16 -15.28 -32.11
CA ILE A 603 1.34 -16.60 -32.71
C ILE A 603 0.54 -17.67 -31.95
N GLU A 604 0.10 -18.70 -32.68
CA GLU A 604 -0.54 -19.87 -32.07
C GLU A 604 0.50 -20.74 -31.34
N VAL A 605 0.18 -21.14 -30.12
CA VAL A 605 0.99 -22.07 -29.31
C VAL A 605 0.42 -23.47 -29.45
N ARG A 606 1.27 -24.42 -29.88
CA ARG A 606 0.92 -25.83 -30.03
C ARG A 606 1.92 -26.72 -29.30
N ALA A 607 1.40 -27.67 -28.53
CA ALA A 607 2.20 -28.51 -27.64
C ALA A 607 3.13 -27.68 -26.73
N GLY A 608 2.65 -26.51 -26.29
CA GLY A 608 3.39 -25.59 -25.44
C GLY A 608 4.54 -24.87 -26.12
N ARG A 609 4.63 -24.87 -27.46
CA ARG A 609 5.69 -24.20 -28.20
C ARG A 609 5.17 -23.32 -29.33
N ALA A 610 5.90 -22.27 -29.62
CA ALA A 610 5.73 -21.44 -30.81
C ALA A 610 7.07 -20.84 -31.22
N GLY A 611 7.22 -20.50 -32.50
CA GLY A 611 8.39 -19.80 -33.01
C GLY A 611 7.99 -18.81 -34.09
N LEU A 612 8.50 -17.59 -34.00
CA LEU A 612 8.22 -16.50 -34.94
C LEU A 612 9.47 -15.65 -35.16
N THR A 613 9.47 -14.86 -36.23
CA THR A 613 10.49 -13.85 -36.47
C THR A 613 9.86 -12.47 -36.40
N ILE A 614 10.48 -11.56 -35.67
CA ILE A 614 10.13 -10.12 -35.66
C ILE A 614 11.35 -9.28 -36.06
N THR A 615 11.15 -8.00 -36.34
CA THR A 615 12.24 -7.09 -36.69
C THR A 615 12.78 -6.39 -35.43
N ALA A 616 14.10 -6.37 -35.28
CA ALA A 616 14.78 -5.63 -34.24
C ALA A 616 14.70 -4.11 -34.49
N PRO A 617 14.61 -3.27 -33.45
CA PRO A 617 14.75 -1.83 -33.56
C PRO A 617 16.00 -1.42 -34.30
N ASP A 618 15.90 -0.37 -35.11
CA ASP A 618 17.04 0.23 -35.82
C ASP A 618 18.01 0.98 -34.90
N THR A 619 17.60 1.23 -33.66
CA THR A 619 18.38 1.98 -32.67
C THR A 619 19.05 1.04 -31.67
N ALA A 620 20.36 1.20 -31.51
CA ALA A 620 21.12 0.54 -30.44
C ALA A 620 20.54 0.89 -29.06
N GLY A 621 20.49 -0.08 -28.15
CA GLY A 621 19.90 0.13 -26.83
C GLY A 621 19.47 -1.14 -26.10
N ALA A 622 18.98 -0.94 -24.88
CA ALA A 622 18.42 -2.00 -24.05
C ALA A 622 16.89 -2.03 -24.21
N TYR A 623 16.37 -3.21 -24.56
CA TYR A 623 14.96 -3.49 -24.80
C TYR A 623 14.54 -4.72 -24.01
N ILE A 624 13.23 -4.96 -23.98
CA ILE A 624 12.62 -6.07 -23.26
C ILE A 624 11.66 -6.77 -24.21
N LEU A 625 11.88 -8.06 -24.45
CA LEU A 625 10.89 -8.93 -25.06
C LEU A 625 10.03 -9.53 -23.96
N LYS A 626 8.72 -9.38 -24.04
CA LYS A 626 7.78 -10.06 -23.15
C LYS A 626 6.91 -11.00 -23.94
N VAL A 627 6.44 -12.06 -23.28
CA VAL A 627 5.43 -12.97 -23.82
C VAL A 627 4.32 -13.18 -22.78
N LEU A 628 3.09 -13.10 -23.24
CA LEU A 628 1.90 -13.59 -22.55
C LEU A 628 1.35 -14.76 -23.36
N VAL A 629 1.28 -15.94 -22.76
CA VAL A 629 0.70 -17.14 -23.35
C VAL A 629 -0.62 -17.44 -22.67
N GLU A 630 -1.73 -17.42 -23.40
CA GLU A 630 -3.05 -17.70 -22.89
C GLU A 630 -3.67 -18.91 -23.59
N GLY A 631 -4.32 -19.78 -22.82
CA GLY A 631 -4.97 -20.95 -23.39
C GLY A 631 -5.34 -21.98 -22.33
N THR A 632 -5.18 -23.25 -22.67
CA THR A 632 -5.56 -24.36 -21.79
C THR A 632 -4.43 -25.37 -21.64
N ALA A 633 -4.39 -26.04 -20.49
CA ALA A 633 -3.44 -27.13 -20.25
C ALA A 633 -3.81 -28.42 -21.00
N GLN A 634 -5.10 -28.63 -21.23
CA GLN A 634 -5.66 -29.73 -22.01
C GLN A 634 -6.90 -29.24 -22.74
N PRO A 635 -7.29 -29.88 -23.87
CA PRO A 635 -8.49 -29.50 -24.61
C PRO A 635 -9.74 -29.46 -23.71
N GLY A 636 -10.43 -28.31 -23.68
CA GLY A 636 -11.62 -28.09 -22.83
C GLY A 636 -11.31 -27.81 -21.35
N GLY A 637 -10.04 -27.68 -20.98
CA GLY A 637 -9.60 -27.32 -19.62
C GLY A 637 -9.91 -25.85 -19.26
N ARG A 638 -9.71 -25.50 -18.00
CA ARG A 638 -9.86 -24.11 -17.53
C ARG A 638 -8.83 -23.19 -18.21
N PRO A 639 -9.22 -21.97 -18.58
CA PRO A 639 -8.28 -20.99 -19.10
C PRO A 639 -7.20 -20.63 -18.07
N ILE A 640 -5.97 -20.56 -18.53
CA ILE A 640 -4.78 -20.19 -17.76
C ILE A 640 -3.88 -19.28 -18.62
N ALA A 641 -3.06 -18.49 -17.94
CA ALA A 641 -2.06 -17.62 -18.55
C ALA A 641 -0.67 -17.96 -18.02
N ALA A 642 0.34 -17.79 -18.86
CA ALA A 642 1.75 -17.88 -18.51
C ALA A 642 2.51 -16.68 -19.08
N VAL A 643 3.45 -16.13 -18.31
CA VAL A 643 4.22 -14.93 -18.69
C VAL A 643 5.72 -15.21 -18.64
N GLY A 644 6.46 -14.48 -19.46
CA GLY A 644 7.91 -14.51 -19.44
C GLY A 644 8.49 -13.25 -20.09
N HIS A 645 9.76 -12.99 -19.84
CA HIS A 645 10.49 -11.94 -20.51
C HIS A 645 11.93 -12.33 -20.80
N GLN A 646 12.56 -11.61 -21.74
CA GLN A 646 13.98 -11.64 -22.00
C GLN A 646 14.48 -10.21 -22.21
N ALA A 647 15.56 -9.85 -21.52
CA ALA A 647 16.28 -8.62 -21.80
C ALA A 647 17.05 -8.75 -23.12
N LEU A 648 16.94 -7.74 -23.98
CA LEU A 648 17.56 -7.67 -25.29
C LEU A 648 18.50 -6.48 -25.35
N GLN A 649 19.76 -6.71 -25.70
CA GLN A 649 20.73 -5.64 -25.97
C GLN A 649 21.00 -5.59 -27.47
N ILE A 650 20.64 -4.47 -28.09
CA ILE A 650 20.94 -4.21 -29.50
C ILE A 650 22.24 -3.40 -29.55
N PRO A 651 23.27 -3.89 -30.28
CA PRO A 651 24.59 -3.27 -30.33
C PRO A 651 24.62 -1.96 -31.11
#